data_AF-A0AA88GF62-F1
#
_entry.id   AF-A0AA88GF62-F1
#
_cell.length_a   1.000
_cell.length_b   1.000
_cell.length_c   1.000
_cell.angle_alpha   90.00
_cell.angle_beta   90.00
_cell.angle_gamma   90.00
#
_symmetry.space_group_name_H-M   'P 1'
#
loop_
_entity.id
_entity.type
_entity.pdbx_description
1 polymer ?
#
loop_
_entity_poly.entity_id
_entity_poly.type
_entity_poly.pdbx_seq_one_letter_code
_entity_poly.pdbx_strand_id
1 'polypeptide(L)'
;MCGSPVSGPLLVLFFPFIVVAQTLDTFSRLDTRIRANNERLGNRWHQKRQDWKNRLLFRKQIKAESKLNEQLKKFQNKNTEWLENESEREVSAVDPSDQEESTNEEAQADAILFVQRAVVRSSATEFEKALKDLAFAQELDPSLKDTYIVLYLEGFCYSALGQYFDAAHSFKRAIQLKENMTSDCVEKCLELERKIFEIQTEMKHKYEKALQSIGEVAESTRQYLHNSKEYLKNKWFRRGSKSQSVNSSESVTQVEPPITTSAPPCESDTSHQHSLIALEELYFRAAIAYYYSAYYSDSVTYYTKAIEMVLPNEDKTLLASCYYNRGLSHYYSNALDHALEDFLNCTKLQQNIDALKMIAATYGRKGCPKEQSEYKKQAKLMNPLTTFVSVFHYRLLDENSTHLVFSFLPIHSLMLVGGTCRYWRELATQNVVQRPYLEISYNNLINNVQKQVEKANQSSLKEKLFLPSPAYKTNDDLLGIVLSASFFDLYDQQENKTVVLKEYPSWPYFYNSPPCEGSRCNRFLKSISTLYVRYDLILSSSVLDEVLNHSPRLKELVIFDDRDETSIYDLDSLDFSKFLRLKKIILYVNYRAEEYSTQSSSPIPKFPECVECVEYLVTSKEALQHVFEKYPNIKFQEIKEDYSYLKDSTSV
;
A
#
# COMPACT_ATOMS: atom_id res chain seq x y z
N MET A 1 6.54 -25.52 -28.25
CA MET A 1 7.38 -25.85 -29.42
C MET A 1 7.69 -24.53 -30.13
N CYS A 2 8.77 -23.83 -29.84
CA CYS A 2 10.16 -23.89 -30.37
C CYS A 2 10.44 -22.44 -30.86
N GLY A 3 11.51 -21.71 -30.53
CA GLY A 3 12.73 -22.06 -29.80
C GLY A 3 13.51 -20.81 -29.32
N SER A 4 14.41 -21.12 -28.37
CA SER A 4 15.62 -20.44 -27.86
C SER A 4 15.58 -19.01 -27.28
N PRO A 5 16.22 -18.84 -26.11
CA PRO A 5 17.19 -17.79 -25.88
C PRO A 5 18.56 -18.43 -25.69
N VAL A 6 19.37 -18.45 -26.76
CA VAL A 6 20.82 -18.69 -26.65
C VAL A 6 21.49 -17.35 -26.93
N SER A 7 21.78 -16.62 -25.86
CA SER A 7 22.86 -15.62 -25.82
C SER A 7 23.09 -15.18 -24.36
N GLY A 8 23.52 -16.14 -23.53
CA GLY A 8 24.37 -15.78 -22.40
C GLY A 8 25.73 -15.28 -22.91
N PRO A 9 26.49 -14.48 -22.14
CA PRO A 9 27.81 -14.06 -22.57
C PRO A 9 28.76 -15.27 -22.57
N LEU A 10 28.97 -15.83 -23.76
CA LEU A 10 30.05 -16.74 -24.11
C LEU A 10 31.38 -15.95 -24.11
N LEU A 11 31.89 -15.62 -22.93
CA LEU A 11 33.19 -14.95 -22.81
C LEU A 11 33.93 -15.29 -21.52
N VAL A 12 33.94 -16.57 -21.11
CA VAL A 12 34.96 -17.11 -20.18
C VAL A 12 35.24 -18.58 -20.49
N LEU A 13 35.67 -18.88 -21.71
CA LEU A 13 36.35 -20.15 -22.00
C LEU A 13 37.69 -19.80 -22.62
N PHE A 14 38.75 -20.15 -21.89
CA PHE A 14 40.19 -20.21 -22.21
C PHE A 14 41.05 -19.44 -21.21
N PHE A 15 41.50 -20.12 -20.15
CA PHE A 15 42.84 -19.93 -19.59
C PHE A 15 43.29 -21.21 -18.88
N PRO A 16 44.44 -21.82 -19.25
CA PRO A 16 44.95 -23.02 -18.61
C PRO A 16 45.71 -22.68 -17.32
N PHE A 17 45.71 -23.65 -16.40
CA PHE A 17 46.50 -23.70 -15.17
C PHE A 17 47.99 -23.38 -15.38
N ILE A 18 48.61 -22.61 -14.47
CA ILE A 18 49.91 -22.85 -13.79
C ILE A 18 50.34 -21.58 -12.98
N VAL A 19 50.87 -21.80 -11.75
CA VAL A 19 51.65 -20.93 -10.82
C VAL A 19 50.98 -20.32 -9.56
N VAL A 20 51.24 -21.02 -8.43
CA VAL A 20 51.66 -20.59 -7.06
C VAL A 20 50.72 -19.74 -6.20
N ALA A 21 50.55 -20.21 -4.96
CA ALA A 21 49.64 -19.82 -3.88
C ALA A 21 49.53 -18.32 -3.49
N GLN A 22 50.27 -17.40 -4.12
CA GLN A 22 50.07 -15.94 -3.98
C GLN A 22 49.10 -15.35 -5.02
N THR A 23 48.78 -16.07 -6.09
CA THR A 23 47.82 -15.64 -7.12
C THR A 23 46.36 -16.04 -6.83
N LEU A 24 46.12 -16.93 -5.87
CA LEU A 24 44.76 -17.35 -5.50
C LEU A 24 43.94 -16.20 -4.92
N ASP A 25 44.58 -15.27 -4.20
CA ASP A 25 43.89 -14.10 -3.63
C ASP A 25 43.52 -13.09 -4.73
N THR A 26 44.34 -12.93 -5.77
CA THR A 26 44.00 -12.08 -6.93
C THR A 26 42.94 -12.70 -7.82
N PHE A 27 42.94 -14.03 -8.00
CA PHE A 27 41.88 -14.75 -8.71
C PHE A 27 40.55 -14.71 -7.93
N SER A 28 40.57 -14.88 -6.61
CA SER A 28 39.39 -14.72 -5.75
C SER A 28 38.82 -13.30 -5.82
N ARG A 29 39.68 -12.27 -5.80
CA ARG A 29 39.29 -10.86 -5.98
C ARG A 29 38.74 -10.57 -7.39
N LEU A 30 39.30 -11.20 -8.42
CA LEU A 30 38.82 -11.06 -9.80
C LEU A 30 37.46 -11.73 -9.96
N ASP A 31 37.29 -12.95 -9.44
CA ASP A 31 36.05 -13.71 -9.48
C ASP A 31 34.92 -12.99 -8.70
N THR A 32 35.19 -12.51 -7.49
CA THR A 32 34.23 -11.69 -6.72
C THR A 32 33.84 -10.41 -7.46
N ARG A 33 34.79 -9.71 -8.09
CA ARG A 33 34.49 -8.54 -8.94
C ARG A 33 33.67 -8.89 -10.18
N ILE A 34 33.99 -9.99 -10.87
CA ILE A 34 33.24 -10.47 -12.03
C ILE A 34 31.82 -10.85 -11.63
N ARG A 35 31.63 -11.55 -10.50
CA ARG A 35 30.32 -11.90 -9.94
C ARG A 35 29.49 -10.66 -9.62
N ALA A 36 30.08 -9.70 -8.88
CA ALA A 36 29.41 -8.44 -8.56
C ALA A 36 29.02 -7.66 -9.83
N ASN A 37 29.85 -7.68 -10.87
CA ASN A 37 29.56 -6.99 -12.12
C ASN A 37 28.48 -7.71 -12.95
N ASN A 38 28.49 -9.04 -12.97
CA ASN A 38 27.46 -9.86 -13.62
C ASN A 38 26.10 -9.72 -12.92
N GLU A 39 26.08 -9.70 -11.59
CA GLU A 39 24.86 -9.44 -10.82
C GLU A 39 24.32 -8.03 -11.07
N ARG A 40 25.20 -7.01 -11.11
CA ARG A 40 24.83 -5.64 -11.51
C ARG A 40 24.24 -5.59 -12.92
N LEU A 41 24.84 -6.27 -13.89
CA LEU A 41 24.34 -6.33 -15.27
C LEU A 41 23.00 -7.07 -15.35
N GLY A 42 22.87 -8.20 -14.65
CA GLY A 42 21.63 -8.97 -14.55
C GLY A 42 20.49 -8.15 -13.95
N ASN A 43 20.76 -7.46 -12.83
CA ASN A 43 19.79 -6.59 -12.17
C ASN A 43 19.40 -5.40 -13.06
N ARG A 44 20.36 -4.75 -13.73
CA ARG A 44 20.08 -3.68 -14.70
C ARG A 44 19.22 -4.17 -15.87
N TRP A 45 19.47 -5.37 -16.38
CA TRP A 45 18.70 -5.93 -17.49
C TRP A 45 17.28 -6.31 -17.03
N HIS A 46 17.14 -6.88 -15.84
CA HIS A 46 15.84 -7.16 -15.23
C HIS A 46 15.04 -5.88 -14.99
N GLN A 47 15.64 -4.83 -14.44
CA GLN A 47 15.03 -3.51 -14.28
C GLN A 47 14.58 -2.94 -15.63
N LYS A 48 15.48 -2.84 -16.61
CA LYS A 48 15.14 -2.34 -17.95
C LYS A 48 14.01 -3.13 -18.61
N ARG A 49 13.98 -4.45 -18.41
CA ARG A 49 12.90 -5.31 -18.93
C ARG A 49 11.56 -5.03 -18.25
N GLN A 50 11.55 -4.79 -16.94
CA GLN A 50 10.35 -4.40 -16.22
C GLN A 50 9.89 -3.00 -16.61
N ASP A 51 10.81 -2.04 -16.73
CA ASP A 51 10.51 -0.69 -17.21
C ASP A 51 9.90 -0.72 -18.60
N TRP A 52 10.46 -1.55 -19.49
CA TRP A 52 9.93 -1.70 -20.84
C TRP A 52 8.52 -2.32 -20.85
N LYS A 53 8.28 -3.35 -20.03
CA LYS A 53 6.95 -3.94 -19.86
C LYS A 53 5.95 -2.91 -19.32
N ASN A 54 6.31 -2.16 -18.29
CA ASN A 54 5.45 -1.13 -17.69
C ASN A 54 5.16 -0.01 -18.69
N ARG A 55 6.16 0.45 -19.44
CA ARG A 55 5.97 1.44 -20.51
C ARG A 55 5.05 0.95 -21.61
N LEU A 56 5.08 -0.34 -21.92
CA LEU A 56 4.21 -0.94 -22.93
C LEU A 56 2.77 -1.08 -22.40
N LEU A 57 2.62 -1.57 -21.16
CA LEU A 57 1.34 -1.75 -20.47
C LEU A 57 0.61 -0.41 -20.26
N PHE A 58 1.33 0.62 -19.85
CA PHE A 58 0.77 1.93 -19.49
C PHE A 58 1.07 3.03 -20.53
N ARG A 59 1.37 2.67 -21.78
CA ARG A 59 1.82 3.61 -22.83
C ARG A 59 0.87 4.80 -23.01
N LYS A 60 -0.43 4.57 -22.93
CA LYS A 60 -1.44 5.62 -23.15
C LYS A 60 -1.63 6.49 -21.93
N GLN A 61 -1.58 5.89 -20.74
CA GLN A 61 -1.58 6.60 -19.46
C GLN A 61 -0.38 7.55 -19.41
N ILE A 62 0.81 7.07 -19.78
CA ILE A 62 2.03 7.88 -19.87
C ILE A 62 1.86 9.02 -20.88
N LYS A 63 1.22 8.77 -22.03
CA LYS A 63 0.95 9.81 -23.06
C LYS A 63 -0.08 10.85 -22.59
N ALA A 64 -1.13 10.41 -21.90
CA ALA A 64 -2.14 11.29 -21.32
C ALA A 64 -1.52 12.14 -20.20
N GLU A 65 -0.73 11.53 -19.32
CA GLU A 65 -0.02 12.20 -18.26
C GLU A 65 1.00 13.21 -18.82
N SER A 66 1.74 12.89 -19.89
CA SER A 66 2.67 13.83 -20.51
C SER A 66 1.95 15.06 -21.08
N LYS A 67 0.80 14.87 -21.73
CA LYS A 67 -0.06 15.96 -22.24
C LYS A 67 -0.54 16.87 -21.11
N LEU A 68 -1.03 16.28 -20.01
CA LEU A 68 -1.45 17.03 -18.82
C LEU A 68 -0.28 17.76 -18.15
N ASN A 69 0.89 17.12 -18.05
CA ASN A 69 2.08 17.75 -17.49
C ASN A 69 2.60 18.92 -18.35
N GLU A 70 2.46 18.85 -19.68
CA GLU A 70 2.77 19.99 -20.56
C GLU A 70 1.82 21.17 -20.31
N GLN A 71 0.53 20.91 -20.06
CA GLN A 71 -0.44 21.95 -19.69
C GLN A 71 -0.10 22.54 -18.32
N LEU A 72 0.22 21.71 -17.33
CA LEU A 72 0.60 22.14 -15.98
C LEU A 72 1.93 22.91 -15.92
N LYS A 73 2.89 22.62 -16.82
CA LYS A 73 4.13 23.41 -16.94
C LYS A 73 3.86 24.84 -17.41
N LYS A 74 2.89 25.04 -18.30
CA LYS A 74 2.49 26.39 -18.73
C LYS A 74 1.93 27.18 -17.56
N PHE A 75 1.16 26.53 -16.69
CA PHE A 75 0.70 27.13 -15.44
C PHE A 75 1.86 27.54 -14.52
N GLN A 76 2.81 26.63 -14.26
CA GLN A 76 3.96 26.93 -13.40
C GLN A 76 4.80 28.12 -13.90
N ASN A 77 5.08 28.15 -15.21
CA ASN A 77 5.84 29.24 -15.82
C ASN A 77 5.09 30.59 -15.76
N LYS A 78 3.76 30.58 -15.94
CA LYS A 78 2.93 31.77 -15.79
C LYS A 78 2.92 32.29 -14.36
N ASN A 79 2.82 31.41 -13.35
CA ASN A 79 2.87 31.80 -11.95
C ASN A 79 4.23 32.39 -11.55
N THR A 80 5.33 31.85 -12.08
CA THR A 80 6.66 32.44 -11.86
C THR A 80 6.81 33.79 -12.53
N GLU A 81 6.33 33.95 -13.77
CA GLU A 81 6.33 35.25 -14.47
C GLU A 81 5.42 36.27 -13.78
N TRP A 82 4.28 35.84 -13.22
CA TRP A 82 3.38 36.71 -12.47
C TRP A 82 4.02 37.19 -11.16
N LEU A 83 4.62 36.29 -10.36
CA LEU A 83 5.35 36.65 -9.13
C LEU A 83 6.53 37.59 -9.39
N GLU A 84 7.25 37.40 -10.50
CA GLU A 84 8.33 38.31 -10.93
C GLU A 84 7.78 39.69 -11.32
N ASN A 85 6.67 39.75 -12.07
CA ASN A 85 6.03 41.01 -12.48
C ASN A 85 5.28 41.72 -11.33
N GLU A 86 4.79 41.00 -10.33
CA GLU A 86 4.09 41.56 -9.17
C GLU A 86 5.07 42.27 -8.22
N SER A 87 6.31 41.76 -8.12
CA SER A 87 7.42 42.46 -7.46
C SER A 87 7.79 43.80 -8.13
N GLU A 88 7.36 44.02 -9.38
CA GLU A 88 7.54 45.27 -10.13
C GLU A 88 6.27 46.16 -10.15
N ARG A 89 5.11 45.67 -9.67
CA ARG A 89 3.79 46.32 -9.79
C ARG A 89 3.22 46.96 -8.52
N GLU A 90 4.03 47.24 -7.49
CA GLU A 90 3.57 47.99 -6.30
C GLU A 90 3.16 49.47 -6.59
N VAL A 91 3.08 49.90 -7.86
CA VAL A 91 2.63 51.26 -8.23
C VAL A 91 1.64 51.22 -9.41
N SER A 92 0.42 50.74 -9.21
CA SER A 92 -0.80 51.35 -9.81
C SER A 92 -2.05 50.65 -9.31
N ALA A 93 -3.02 51.44 -8.84
CA ALA A 93 -4.32 50.95 -8.39
C ALA A 93 -5.14 50.49 -9.61
N VAL A 94 -5.28 49.17 -9.75
CA VAL A 94 -6.27 48.53 -10.64
C VAL A 94 -7.46 48.11 -9.77
N ASP A 95 -8.67 48.26 -10.30
CA ASP A 95 -9.92 47.92 -9.61
C ASP A 95 -9.94 46.40 -9.28
N PRO A 96 -10.05 45.98 -8.00
CA PRO A 96 -9.85 44.59 -7.58
C PRO A 96 -10.89 43.59 -8.10
N SER A 97 -12.09 44.03 -8.48
CA SER A 97 -13.22 43.15 -8.74
C SER A 97 -13.09 42.29 -10.01
N ASP A 98 -12.49 42.82 -11.08
CA ASP A 98 -12.38 42.11 -12.36
C ASP A 98 -11.15 41.18 -12.41
N GLN A 99 -10.15 41.44 -11.56
CA GLN A 99 -8.96 40.58 -11.41
C GLN A 99 -9.25 39.35 -10.53
N GLU A 100 -10.11 39.47 -9.52
CA GLU A 100 -10.49 38.37 -8.64
C GLU A 100 -11.36 37.30 -9.34
N GLU A 101 -12.27 37.69 -10.26
CA GLU A 101 -13.08 36.71 -11.00
C GLU A 101 -12.27 35.94 -12.05
N SER A 102 -11.38 36.62 -12.79
CA SER A 102 -10.54 35.99 -13.82
C SER A 102 -9.49 35.03 -13.24
N THR A 103 -8.91 35.37 -12.08
CA THR A 103 -7.97 34.50 -11.37
C THR A 103 -8.65 33.27 -10.75
N ASN A 104 -9.92 33.37 -10.36
CA ASN A 104 -10.70 32.27 -9.79
C ASN A 104 -11.10 31.22 -10.85
N GLU A 105 -11.49 31.64 -12.06
CA GLU A 105 -11.79 30.73 -13.17
C GLU A 105 -10.54 29.98 -13.67
N GLU A 106 -9.38 30.66 -13.71
CA GLU A 106 -8.10 30.02 -14.08
C GLU A 106 -7.66 28.99 -13.02
N ALA A 107 -7.74 29.33 -11.73
CA ALA A 107 -7.42 28.40 -10.63
C ALA A 107 -8.32 27.15 -10.66
N GLN A 108 -9.61 27.31 -10.97
CA GLN A 108 -10.54 26.19 -11.15
C GLN A 108 -10.15 25.30 -12.34
N ALA A 109 -9.77 25.89 -13.48
CA ALA A 109 -9.32 25.13 -14.64
C ALA A 109 -8.06 24.31 -14.35
N ASP A 110 -7.11 24.88 -13.60
CA ASP A 110 -5.88 24.19 -13.20
C ASP A 110 -6.14 23.08 -12.19
N ALA A 111 -7.02 23.30 -11.20
CA ALA A 111 -7.45 22.26 -10.27
C ALA A 111 -8.04 21.03 -10.99
N ILE A 112 -8.82 21.26 -12.05
CA ILE A 112 -9.38 20.17 -12.88
C ILE A 112 -8.29 19.37 -13.61
N LEU A 113 -7.20 20.01 -14.06
CA LEU A 113 -6.07 19.30 -14.67
C LEU A 113 -5.41 18.33 -13.68
N PHE A 114 -5.27 18.72 -12.41
CA PHE A 114 -4.78 17.82 -11.37
C PHE A 114 -5.74 16.66 -11.11
N VAL A 115 -7.06 16.88 -11.11
CA VAL A 115 -8.06 15.80 -11.01
C VAL A 115 -7.96 14.84 -12.19
N GLN A 116 -7.85 15.35 -13.43
CA GLN A 116 -7.65 14.50 -14.61
C GLN A 116 -6.35 13.70 -14.52
N ARG A 117 -5.27 14.31 -14.03
CA ARG A 117 -3.98 13.62 -13.84
C ARG A 117 -4.07 12.54 -12.76
N ALA A 118 -4.81 12.80 -11.69
CA ALA A 118 -5.09 11.80 -10.66
C ALA A 118 -5.81 10.57 -11.27
N VAL A 119 -6.81 10.78 -12.12
CA VAL A 119 -7.50 9.67 -12.83
C VAL A 119 -6.54 8.87 -13.71
N VAL A 120 -5.65 9.54 -14.45
CA VAL A 120 -4.63 8.89 -15.26
C VAL A 120 -3.67 8.07 -14.39
N ARG A 121 -3.19 8.64 -13.29
CA ARG A 121 -2.29 7.96 -12.34
C ARG A 121 -2.95 6.78 -11.65
N SER A 122 -4.21 6.90 -11.27
CA SER A 122 -5.02 5.78 -10.74
C SER A 122 -5.14 4.65 -11.75
N SER A 123 -5.36 4.96 -13.03
CA SER A 123 -5.38 3.95 -14.11
C SER A 123 -4.01 3.33 -14.39
N ALA A 124 -2.93 4.01 -14.03
CA ALA A 124 -1.55 3.52 -14.05
C ALA A 124 -1.15 2.80 -12.74
N THR A 125 -2.08 2.58 -11.82
CA THR A 125 -1.88 1.97 -10.50
C THR A 125 -1.01 2.79 -9.53
N GLU A 126 -0.79 4.07 -9.83
CA GLU A 126 -0.01 5.02 -9.03
C GLU A 126 -0.90 5.79 -8.03
N PHE A 127 -1.66 5.06 -7.20
CA PHE A 127 -2.71 5.61 -6.34
C PHE A 127 -2.22 6.66 -5.31
N GLU A 128 -1.01 6.51 -4.76
CA GLU A 128 -0.45 7.50 -3.82
C GLU A 128 -0.19 8.86 -4.48
N LYS A 129 0.30 8.86 -5.73
CA LYS A 129 0.50 10.10 -6.49
C LYS A 129 -0.84 10.70 -6.92
N ALA A 130 -1.83 9.85 -7.21
CA ALA A 130 -3.19 10.31 -7.50
C ALA A 130 -3.81 11.02 -6.30
N LEU A 131 -3.69 10.47 -5.09
CA LEU A 131 -4.15 11.14 -3.86
C LEU A 131 -3.46 12.48 -3.62
N LYS A 132 -2.14 12.58 -3.88
CA LYS A 132 -1.43 13.86 -3.79
C LYS A 132 -1.94 14.90 -4.78
N ASP A 133 -2.26 14.47 -6.01
CA ASP A 133 -2.84 15.37 -7.01
C ASP A 133 -4.26 15.81 -6.62
N LEU A 134 -5.08 14.92 -6.06
CA LEU A 134 -6.42 15.28 -5.57
C LEU A 134 -6.35 16.26 -4.40
N ALA A 135 -5.45 16.03 -3.45
CA ALA A 135 -5.22 16.95 -2.33
C ALA A 135 -4.78 18.33 -2.84
N PHE A 136 -3.83 18.38 -3.79
CA PHE A 136 -3.39 19.65 -4.38
C PHE A 136 -4.51 20.35 -5.18
N ALA A 137 -5.34 19.59 -5.90
CA ALA A 137 -6.51 20.15 -6.59
C ALA A 137 -7.49 20.82 -5.60
N GLN A 138 -7.72 20.20 -4.44
CA GLN A 138 -8.57 20.75 -3.38
C GLN A 138 -7.95 21.94 -2.63
N GLU A 139 -6.63 22.09 -2.66
CA GLU A 139 -5.94 23.29 -2.17
C GLU A 139 -6.10 24.46 -3.13
N LEU A 140 -6.04 24.20 -4.45
CA LEU A 140 -6.26 25.20 -5.50
C LEU A 140 -7.72 25.65 -5.60
N ASP A 141 -8.65 24.71 -5.57
CA ASP A 141 -10.09 24.96 -5.59
C ASP A 141 -10.76 24.27 -4.39
N PRO A 142 -10.99 25.00 -3.29
CA PRO A 142 -11.67 24.45 -2.12
C PRO A 142 -13.07 23.91 -2.40
N SER A 143 -13.76 24.35 -3.46
CA SER A 143 -15.11 23.87 -3.81
C SER A 143 -15.11 22.41 -4.25
N LEU A 144 -13.97 21.89 -4.71
CA LEU A 144 -13.79 20.48 -5.04
C LEU A 144 -13.95 19.55 -3.83
N LYS A 145 -13.76 20.05 -2.60
CA LYS A 145 -13.99 19.27 -1.36
C LYS A 145 -15.45 18.89 -1.17
N ASP A 146 -16.37 19.66 -1.74
CA ASP A 146 -17.80 19.44 -1.70
C ASP A 146 -18.35 18.86 -3.01
N THR A 147 -17.45 18.34 -3.87
CA THR A 147 -17.80 17.62 -5.08
C THR A 147 -17.71 16.11 -4.87
N TYR A 148 -18.84 15.39 -4.96
CA TYR A 148 -18.88 13.96 -4.66
C TYR A 148 -17.94 13.11 -5.53
N ILE A 149 -17.65 13.54 -6.76
CA ILE A 149 -16.79 12.80 -7.71
C ILE A 149 -15.34 12.76 -7.20
N VAL A 150 -14.86 13.86 -6.61
CA VAL A 150 -13.51 13.94 -6.05
C VAL A 150 -13.40 12.98 -4.85
N LEU A 151 -14.40 13.00 -3.96
CA LEU A 151 -14.48 12.08 -2.82
C LEU A 151 -14.64 10.61 -3.27
N TYR A 152 -15.35 10.36 -4.36
CA TYR A 152 -15.43 9.03 -4.96
C TYR A 152 -14.07 8.56 -5.48
N LEU A 153 -13.31 9.43 -6.16
CA LEU A 153 -11.96 9.12 -6.65
C LEU A 153 -10.99 8.88 -5.50
N GLU A 154 -11.06 9.66 -4.42
CA GLU A 154 -10.31 9.42 -3.19
C GLU A 154 -10.66 8.06 -2.59
N GLY A 155 -11.94 7.78 -2.39
CA GLY A 155 -12.41 6.50 -1.86
C GLY A 155 -11.96 5.31 -2.71
N PHE A 156 -11.95 5.48 -4.03
CA PHE A 156 -11.40 4.48 -4.95
C PHE A 156 -9.90 4.28 -4.76
N CYS A 157 -9.12 5.37 -4.66
CA CYS A 157 -7.69 5.31 -4.42
C CYS A 157 -7.38 4.64 -3.08
N TYR A 158 -8.04 5.05 -2.00
CA TYR A 158 -7.92 4.46 -0.67
C TYR A 158 -8.23 2.96 -0.69
N SER A 159 -9.32 2.55 -1.34
CA SER A 159 -9.68 1.13 -1.50
C SER A 159 -8.61 0.33 -2.24
N ALA A 160 -7.99 0.93 -3.27
CA ALA A 160 -6.89 0.29 -4.03
C ALA A 160 -5.55 0.26 -3.26
N LEU A 161 -5.36 1.17 -2.31
CA LEU A 161 -4.25 1.15 -1.35
C LEU A 161 -4.48 0.12 -0.23
N GLY A 162 -5.72 -0.33 -0.04
CA GLY A 162 -6.14 -1.18 1.08
C GLY A 162 -6.59 -0.39 2.30
N GLN A 163 -6.63 0.94 2.25
CA GLN A 163 -7.14 1.79 3.33
C GLN A 163 -8.68 1.81 3.28
N TYR A 164 -9.29 0.71 3.70
CA TYR A 164 -10.72 0.49 3.51
C TYR A 164 -11.59 1.35 4.42
N PHE A 165 -11.12 1.69 5.63
CA PHE A 165 -11.83 2.59 6.52
C PHE A 165 -11.91 4.01 5.97
N ASP A 166 -10.79 4.57 5.51
CA ASP A 166 -10.74 5.88 4.84
C ASP A 166 -11.60 5.89 3.58
N ALA A 167 -11.53 4.81 2.78
CA ALA A 167 -12.38 4.65 1.61
C ALA A 167 -13.88 4.70 1.96
N ALA A 168 -14.29 4.01 3.02
CA ALA A 168 -15.67 4.00 3.47
C ALA A 168 -16.14 5.41 3.90
N HIS A 169 -15.28 6.17 4.58
CA HIS A 169 -15.56 7.55 4.97
C HIS A 169 -15.72 8.47 3.74
N SER A 170 -14.80 8.40 2.78
CA SER A 170 -14.88 9.18 1.53
C SER A 170 -16.15 8.85 0.74
N PHE A 171 -16.51 7.57 0.60
CA PHE A 171 -17.76 7.18 -0.08
C PHE A 171 -19.00 7.63 0.68
N LYS A 172 -19.02 7.53 2.02
CA LYS A 172 -20.13 8.03 2.84
C LYS A 172 -20.35 9.53 2.63
N ARG A 173 -19.28 10.33 2.62
CA ARG A 173 -19.37 11.77 2.35
C ARG A 173 -19.84 12.05 0.93
N ALA A 174 -19.36 11.28 -0.06
CA ALA A 174 -19.82 11.37 -1.44
C ALA A 174 -21.33 11.09 -1.57
N ILE A 175 -21.85 10.09 -0.86
CA ILE A 175 -23.29 9.78 -0.81
C ILE A 175 -24.07 10.96 -0.23
N GLN A 176 -23.65 11.49 0.92
CA GLN A 176 -24.32 12.61 1.58
C GLN A 176 -24.41 13.85 0.67
N LEU A 177 -23.32 14.17 -0.04
CA LEU A 177 -23.33 15.29 -0.98
C LEU A 177 -24.25 15.03 -2.17
N LYS A 178 -24.23 13.81 -2.72
CA LYS A 178 -25.09 13.45 -3.84
C LYS A 178 -26.57 13.46 -3.48
N GLU A 179 -26.94 13.03 -2.27
CA GLU A 179 -28.33 13.07 -1.78
C GLU A 179 -28.82 14.50 -1.52
N ASN A 180 -27.92 15.39 -1.10
CA ASN A 180 -28.24 16.77 -0.74
C ASN A 180 -28.00 17.79 -1.87
N MET A 181 -27.72 17.32 -3.10
CA MET A 181 -27.39 18.19 -4.23
C MET A 181 -28.56 19.06 -4.67
N THR A 182 -28.33 20.38 -4.76
CA THR A 182 -29.25 21.36 -5.37
C THR A 182 -28.96 21.52 -6.88
N SER A 183 -29.90 22.08 -7.66
CA SER A 183 -29.78 22.23 -9.13
C SER A 183 -28.47 22.88 -9.59
N ASP A 184 -28.01 23.90 -8.87
CA ASP A 184 -26.85 24.72 -9.28
C ASP A 184 -25.52 24.00 -9.03
N CYS A 185 -25.46 23.14 -8.00
CA CYS A 185 -24.29 22.30 -7.72
C CYS A 185 -24.18 21.09 -8.66
N VAL A 186 -25.30 20.65 -9.26
CA VAL A 186 -25.35 19.53 -10.19
C VAL A 186 -24.60 19.86 -11.48
N GLU A 187 -24.78 21.06 -12.05
CA GLU A 187 -24.16 21.44 -13.33
C GLU A 187 -22.61 21.42 -13.26
N LYS A 188 -22.04 22.03 -12.21
CA LYS A 188 -20.58 22.03 -11.99
C LYS A 188 -20.01 20.62 -11.83
N CYS A 189 -20.73 19.76 -11.10
CA CYS A 189 -20.30 18.39 -10.90
C CYS A 189 -20.39 17.57 -12.19
N LEU A 190 -21.45 17.74 -12.99
CA LEU A 190 -21.60 17.09 -14.29
C LEU A 190 -20.52 17.54 -15.28
N GLU A 191 -20.13 18.82 -15.26
CA GLU A 191 -19.03 19.31 -16.09
C GLU A 191 -17.69 18.63 -15.72
N LEU A 192 -17.38 18.55 -14.42
CA LEU A 192 -16.19 17.85 -13.94
C LEU A 192 -16.22 16.36 -14.35
N GLU A 193 -17.38 15.73 -14.22
CA GLU A 193 -17.62 14.34 -14.62
C GLU A 193 -17.36 14.13 -16.11
N ARG A 194 -17.83 15.05 -16.96
CA ARG A 194 -17.57 15.03 -18.40
C ARG A 194 -16.07 15.14 -18.70
N LYS A 195 -15.36 16.07 -18.05
CA LYS A 195 -13.91 16.24 -18.21
C LYS A 195 -13.13 15.00 -17.74
N ILE A 196 -13.59 14.29 -16.71
CA ILE A 196 -13.02 13.01 -16.27
C ILE A 196 -13.31 11.90 -17.30
N PHE A 197 -14.52 11.85 -17.84
CA PHE A 197 -14.88 10.85 -18.83
C PHE A 197 -14.10 11.04 -20.14
N GLU A 198 -13.91 12.28 -20.59
CA GLU A 198 -13.09 12.61 -21.76
C GLU A 198 -11.68 12.02 -21.62
N ILE A 199 -10.98 12.23 -20.50
CA ILE A 199 -9.64 11.66 -20.31
C ILE A 199 -9.66 10.13 -20.20
N GLN A 200 -10.69 9.54 -19.58
CA GLN A 200 -10.86 8.08 -19.54
C GLN A 200 -11.07 7.49 -20.92
N THR A 201 -11.89 8.11 -21.76
CA THR A 201 -12.06 7.66 -23.15
C THR A 201 -10.77 7.81 -23.93
N GLU A 202 -9.97 8.87 -23.75
CA GLU A 202 -8.65 9.02 -24.37
C GLU A 202 -7.74 7.79 -24.09
N MET A 203 -7.81 7.24 -22.87
CA MET A 203 -7.03 6.08 -22.44
C MET A 203 -7.53 4.72 -22.99
N LYS A 204 -8.81 4.58 -23.35
CA LYS A 204 -9.38 3.31 -23.89
C LYS A 204 -8.79 2.88 -25.23
N HIS A 205 -8.78 1.58 -25.53
CA HIS A 205 -8.36 1.08 -26.84
C HIS A 205 -9.35 1.43 -27.95
N LYS A 206 -8.85 1.59 -29.19
CA LYS A 206 -9.71 1.93 -30.35
C LYS A 206 -10.87 0.92 -30.51
N TYR A 207 -10.66 -0.35 -30.17
CA TYR A 207 -11.72 -1.37 -30.19
C TYR A 207 -12.71 -1.22 -29.03
N GLU A 208 -12.30 -0.76 -27.84
CA GLU A 208 -13.18 -0.47 -26.70
C GLU A 208 -14.03 0.77 -26.97
N LYS A 209 -13.45 1.80 -27.60
CA LYS A 209 -14.18 2.97 -28.08
C LYS A 209 -15.23 2.57 -29.12
N ALA A 210 -14.86 1.68 -30.05
CA ALA A 210 -15.79 1.13 -31.04
C ALA A 210 -16.91 0.31 -30.37
N LEU A 211 -16.58 -0.53 -29.36
CA LEU A 211 -17.58 -1.30 -28.59
C LEU A 211 -18.54 -0.41 -27.81
N GLN A 212 -18.09 0.72 -27.24
CA GLN A 212 -18.98 1.70 -26.61
C GLN A 212 -19.90 2.35 -27.64
N SER A 213 -19.37 2.79 -28.79
CA SER A 213 -20.21 3.34 -29.86
C SER A 213 -21.19 2.31 -30.45
N ILE A 214 -20.84 1.02 -30.46
CA ILE A 214 -21.74 -0.07 -30.87
C ILE A 214 -22.78 -0.37 -29.78
N GLY A 215 -22.43 -0.23 -28.49
CA GLY A 215 -23.35 -0.35 -27.36
C GLY A 215 -24.41 0.75 -27.33
N GLU A 216 -24.00 2.00 -27.56
CA GLU A 216 -24.89 3.17 -27.71
C GLU A 216 -25.79 3.04 -28.95
N VAL A 217 -25.25 2.49 -30.06
CA VAL A 217 -26.06 2.14 -31.25
C VAL A 217 -26.99 0.96 -30.98
N ALA A 218 -26.61 -0.01 -30.12
CA ALA A 218 -27.44 -1.16 -29.74
C ALA A 218 -28.58 -0.78 -28.78
N GLU A 219 -28.37 0.19 -27.89
CA GLU A 219 -29.39 0.75 -27.00
C GLU A 219 -30.38 1.61 -27.78
N SER A 220 -29.90 2.49 -28.65
CA SER A 220 -30.76 3.27 -29.55
C SER A 220 -31.53 2.39 -30.54
N THR A 221 -30.93 1.32 -31.09
CA THR A 221 -31.67 0.35 -31.91
C THR A 221 -32.61 -0.53 -31.09
N ARG A 222 -32.33 -0.84 -29.82
CA ARG A 222 -33.31 -1.48 -28.91
C ARG A 222 -34.50 -0.58 -28.64
N GLN A 223 -34.28 0.71 -28.41
CA GLN A 223 -35.34 1.69 -28.17
C GLN A 223 -36.18 1.90 -29.45
N TYR A 224 -35.53 1.93 -30.62
CA TYR A 224 -36.20 1.96 -31.92
C TYR A 224 -36.97 0.66 -32.23
N LEU A 225 -36.42 -0.51 -31.87
CA LEU A 225 -37.08 -1.81 -31.98
C LEU A 225 -38.25 -1.96 -30.99
N HIS A 226 -38.15 -1.39 -29.80
CA HIS A 226 -39.21 -1.40 -28.80
C HIS A 226 -40.36 -0.47 -29.23
N ASN A 227 -40.04 0.73 -29.72
CA ASN A 227 -41.02 1.69 -30.24
C ASN A 227 -41.68 1.19 -31.53
N SER A 228 -40.94 0.52 -32.41
CA SER A 228 -41.51 -0.12 -33.61
C SER A 228 -42.33 -1.36 -33.28
N LYS A 229 -41.99 -2.11 -32.22
CA LYS A 229 -42.79 -3.23 -31.71
C LYS A 229 -44.09 -2.73 -31.05
N GLU A 230 -44.06 -1.64 -30.28
CA GLU A 230 -45.25 -0.96 -29.74
C GLU A 230 -46.11 -0.33 -30.86
N TYR A 231 -45.50 0.28 -31.87
CA TYR A 231 -46.20 0.78 -33.05
C TYR A 231 -46.83 -0.34 -33.88
N LEU A 232 -46.14 -1.47 -34.08
CA LEU A 232 -46.67 -2.64 -34.77
C LEU A 232 -47.77 -3.32 -33.95
N LYS A 233 -47.64 -3.39 -32.62
CA LYS A 233 -48.66 -3.90 -31.70
C LYS A 233 -49.92 -3.02 -31.74
N ASN A 234 -49.77 -1.69 -31.69
CA ASN A 234 -50.89 -0.74 -31.83
C ASN A 234 -51.53 -0.76 -33.23
N LYS A 235 -50.75 -1.04 -34.28
CA LYS A 235 -51.24 -1.23 -35.65
C LYS A 235 -51.95 -2.57 -35.83
N TRP A 236 -51.53 -3.62 -35.10
CA TRP A 236 -52.19 -4.94 -35.12
C TRP A 236 -53.48 -4.95 -34.30
N PHE A 237 -53.52 -4.25 -33.16
CA PHE A 237 -54.71 -4.15 -32.31
C PHE A 237 -55.77 -3.15 -32.80
N ARG A 238 -55.53 -2.41 -33.89
CA ARG A 238 -56.52 -1.50 -34.54
C ARG A 238 -57.19 -2.07 -35.81
N ARG A 239 -57.02 -3.35 -36.16
CA ARG A 239 -57.83 -3.99 -37.21
C ARG A 239 -59.06 -4.66 -36.62
N GLY A 240 -60.01 -3.83 -36.21
CA GLY A 240 -61.27 -4.27 -35.62
C GLY A 240 -62.41 -3.26 -35.74
N SER A 241 -62.51 -2.47 -36.83
CA SER A 241 -63.74 -1.74 -37.16
C SER A 241 -63.74 -1.23 -38.61
N LYS A 242 -64.76 -1.67 -39.36
CA LYS A 242 -65.25 -1.22 -40.69
C LYS A 242 -65.48 0.31 -40.70
N SER A 243 -65.50 1.10 -41.77
CA SER A 243 -65.87 0.93 -43.20
C SER A 243 -65.61 2.25 -43.97
N GLN A 244 -65.72 2.17 -45.32
CA GLN A 244 -65.90 3.25 -46.33
C GLN A 244 -64.64 4.02 -46.76
N SER A 245 -64.01 3.74 -47.90
CA SER A 245 -64.39 3.88 -49.33
C SER A 245 -64.10 5.28 -49.90
N VAL A 246 -63.18 5.35 -50.87
CA VAL A 246 -63.29 5.98 -52.22
C VAL A 246 -61.87 6.33 -52.74
N ASN A 247 -61.53 5.76 -53.93
CA ASN A 247 -60.75 6.22 -55.10
C ASN A 247 -59.67 7.32 -54.93
N SER A 248 -58.53 7.39 -55.64
CA SER A 248 -57.98 6.72 -56.83
C SER A 248 -56.54 7.25 -57.07
N SER A 249 -55.78 6.51 -57.91
CA SER A 249 -54.69 6.93 -58.84
C SER A 249 -53.34 7.50 -58.35
N GLU A 250 -52.31 6.70 -58.63
CA GLU A 250 -51.02 7.03 -59.30
C GLU A 250 -50.21 8.28 -58.89
N SER A 251 -48.98 8.07 -58.40
CA SER A 251 -47.72 8.27 -59.14
C SER A 251 -46.53 8.52 -58.19
N VAL A 252 -45.37 8.07 -58.65
CA VAL A 252 -44.06 8.17 -58.00
C VAL A 252 -43.39 9.46 -58.48
N THR A 253 -43.03 10.36 -57.57
CA THR A 253 -41.75 11.10 -57.58
C THR A 253 -41.55 11.91 -56.30
N GLN A 254 -40.28 11.98 -55.91
CA GLN A 254 -39.71 12.69 -54.77
C GLN A 254 -39.98 14.20 -54.83
N VAL A 255 -40.00 14.88 -53.67
CA VAL A 255 -39.25 16.12 -53.36
C VAL A 255 -39.73 16.75 -52.02
N GLU A 256 -38.75 17.00 -51.16
CA GLU A 256 -38.61 17.97 -50.05
C GLU A 256 -39.50 17.96 -48.77
N PRO A 257 -38.92 18.31 -47.60
CA PRO A 257 -39.62 18.35 -46.32
C PRO A 257 -40.22 19.75 -46.02
N PRO A 258 -41.47 19.86 -45.55
CA PRO A 258 -41.94 21.09 -44.93
C PRO A 258 -41.99 20.96 -43.40
N ILE A 259 -41.13 21.76 -42.77
CA ILE A 259 -41.43 22.77 -41.74
C ILE A 259 -42.74 22.57 -40.93
N THR A 260 -42.52 22.36 -39.62
CA THR A 260 -43.30 22.70 -38.41
C THR A 260 -44.78 23.07 -38.52
N THR A 261 -45.63 22.35 -37.78
CA THR A 261 -46.76 22.95 -37.05
C THR A 261 -46.79 22.42 -35.62
N SER A 262 -46.81 23.36 -34.69
CA SER A 262 -46.75 23.24 -33.24
C SER A 262 -48.14 23.02 -32.62
N ALA A 263 -48.21 22.19 -31.58
CA ALA A 263 -49.24 22.19 -30.54
C ALA A 263 -48.73 21.43 -29.29
N PRO A 264 -49.30 21.68 -28.11
CA PRO A 264 -48.76 22.43 -26.98
C PRO A 264 -47.75 21.65 -26.10
N PRO A 265 -46.96 22.32 -25.24
CA PRO A 265 -45.93 21.67 -24.43
C PRO A 265 -46.57 20.86 -23.30
N CYS A 266 -46.33 19.55 -23.29
CA CYS A 266 -46.41 18.76 -22.07
C CYS A 266 -45.17 19.09 -21.22
N GLU A 267 -45.40 19.81 -20.12
CA GLU A 267 -44.44 20.02 -19.04
C GLU A 267 -44.15 18.68 -18.34
N SER A 268 -43.21 17.89 -18.83
CA SER A 268 -42.50 16.89 -18.00
C SER A 268 -41.24 16.27 -18.64
N ASP A 269 -40.68 16.83 -19.72
CA ASP A 269 -39.41 16.34 -20.26
C ASP A 269 -38.27 17.27 -19.84
N THR A 270 -37.99 17.33 -18.54
CA THR A 270 -36.64 17.66 -18.10
C THR A 270 -35.78 16.45 -18.44
N SER A 271 -34.98 16.59 -19.50
CA SER A 271 -33.82 15.73 -19.74
C SER A 271 -32.92 15.79 -18.50
N HIS A 272 -33.16 14.93 -17.52
CA HIS A 272 -32.25 14.76 -16.40
C HIS A 272 -30.93 14.26 -16.98
N GLN A 273 -29.94 15.15 -17.04
CA GLN A 273 -28.57 14.80 -17.37
C GLN A 273 -28.10 13.79 -16.32
N HIS A 274 -28.12 12.51 -16.68
CA HIS A 274 -27.75 11.43 -15.76
C HIS A 274 -26.25 11.53 -15.47
N SER A 275 -25.91 11.72 -14.19
CA SER A 275 -24.52 11.70 -13.76
C SER A 275 -23.92 10.31 -13.99
N LEU A 276 -22.64 10.23 -14.36
CA LEU A 276 -21.95 8.99 -14.74
C LEU A 276 -21.86 7.96 -13.61
N ILE A 277 -21.84 8.41 -12.35
CA ILE A 277 -21.78 7.52 -11.18
C ILE A 277 -23.15 7.51 -10.53
N ALA A 278 -23.90 6.42 -10.68
CA ALA A 278 -25.23 6.31 -10.10
C ALA A 278 -25.17 6.24 -8.55
N LEU A 279 -26.24 6.65 -7.87
CA LEU A 279 -26.26 6.70 -6.40
C LEU A 279 -26.20 5.28 -5.81
N GLU A 280 -26.82 4.30 -6.46
CA GLU A 280 -26.71 2.88 -6.15
C GLU A 280 -25.27 2.35 -6.26
N GLU A 281 -24.46 2.84 -7.21
CA GLU A 281 -23.05 2.46 -7.32
C GLU A 281 -22.25 3.03 -6.14
N LEU A 282 -22.52 4.27 -5.71
CA LEU A 282 -21.88 4.84 -4.52
C LEU A 282 -22.21 4.02 -3.27
N TYR A 283 -23.48 3.65 -3.09
CA TYR A 283 -23.91 2.77 -2.00
C TYR A 283 -23.21 1.41 -2.05
N PHE A 284 -23.11 0.80 -3.23
CA PHE A 284 -22.40 -0.45 -3.43
C PHE A 284 -20.90 -0.35 -3.09
N ARG A 285 -20.24 0.74 -3.49
CA ARG A 285 -18.81 0.99 -3.24
C ARG A 285 -18.53 1.24 -1.76
N ALA A 286 -19.38 2.03 -1.10
CA ALA A 286 -19.34 2.23 0.35
C ALA A 286 -19.50 0.89 1.10
N ALA A 287 -20.48 0.08 0.71
CA ALA A 287 -20.72 -1.22 1.31
C ALA A 287 -19.51 -2.16 1.15
N ILE A 288 -18.87 -2.18 -0.02
CA ILE A 288 -17.63 -2.93 -0.24
C ILE A 288 -16.52 -2.47 0.71
N ALA A 289 -16.35 -1.16 0.88
CA ALA A 289 -15.32 -0.61 1.77
C ALA A 289 -15.59 -0.97 3.24
N TYR A 290 -16.85 -0.87 3.70
CA TYR A 290 -17.27 -1.31 5.03
C TYR A 290 -17.09 -2.82 5.24
N TYR A 291 -17.40 -3.63 4.24
CA TYR A 291 -17.16 -5.07 4.27
C TYR A 291 -15.68 -5.40 4.43
N TYR A 292 -14.81 -4.73 3.68
CA TYR A 292 -13.37 -4.98 3.75
C TYR A 292 -12.71 -4.48 5.04
N SER A 293 -13.30 -3.47 5.69
CA SER A 293 -12.92 -2.99 7.03
C SER A 293 -13.60 -3.76 8.17
N ALA A 294 -14.28 -4.88 7.87
CA ALA A 294 -14.97 -5.76 8.82
C ALA A 294 -16.16 -5.13 9.60
N TYR A 295 -16.65 -3.96 9.16
CA TYR A 295 -17.88 -3.35 9.67
C TYR A 295 -19.10 -3.94 8.95
N TYR A 296 -19.41 -5.20 9.27
CA TYR A 296 -20.42 -5.98 8.57
C TYR A 296 -21.86 -5.44 8.71
N SER A 297 -22.21 -4.88 9.86
CA SER A 297 -23.53 -4.26 10.07
C SER A 297 -23.73 -3.11 9.10
N ASP A 298 -22.76 -2.20 9.04
CA ASP A 298 -22.82 -1.03 8.16
C ASP A 298 -22.83 -1.48 6.71
N SER A 299 -21.93 -2.38 6.32
CA SER A 299 -21.93 -3.00 4.98
C SER A 299 -23.31 -3.50 4.54
N VAL A 300 -24.01 -4.24 5.41
CA VAL A 300 -25.37 -4.75 5.14
C VAL A 300 -26.36 -3.59 4.90
N THR A 301 -26.29 -2.51 5.69
CA THR A 301 -27.16 -1.34 5.50
C THR A 301 -26.96 -0.68 4.15
N TYR A 302 -25.70 -0.44 3.74
CA TYR A 302 -25.40 0.20 2.45
C TYR A 302 -25.72 -0.72 1.26
N TYR A 303 -25.50 -2.04 1.36
CA TYR A 303 -25.94 -2.97 0.32
C TYR A 303 -27.46 -3.03 0.18
N THR A 304 -28.18 -2.96 1.31
CA THR A 304 -29.66 -2.98 1.28
C THR A 304 -30.19 -1.74 0.58
N LYS A 305 -29.66 -0.56 0.88
CA LYS A 305 -29.97 0.67 0.14
C LYS A 305 -29.64 0.55 -1.35
N ALA A 306 -28.47 0.01 -1.71
CA ALA A 306 -28.13 -0.22 -3.12
C ALA A 306 -29.16 -1.14 -3.81
N ILE A 307 -29.61 -2.21 -3.14
CA ILE A 307 -30.60 -3.14 -3.69
C ILE A 307 -31.98 -2.49 -3.85
N GLU A 308 -32.41 -1.67 -2.89
CA GLU A 308 -33.68 -0.94 -2.94
C GLU A 308 -33.73 0.05 -4.11
N MET A 309 -32.57 0.63 -4.48
CA MET A 309 -32.46 1.59 -5.56
C MET A 309 -32.34 0.97 -6.95
N VAL A 310 -31.77 -0.24 -7.06
CA VAL A 310 -31.63 -0.90 -8.36
C VAL A 310 -33.01 -1.36 -8.86
N LEU A 311 -33.49 -0.73 -9.94
CA LEU A 311 -34.70 -1.17 -10.61
C LEU A 311 -34.52 -2.61 -11.14
N PRO A 312 -35.46 -3.54 -10.89
CA PRO A 312 -35.30 -4.97 -11.19
C PRO A 312 -34.98 -5.34 -12.65
N ASN A 313 -35.17 -4.40 -13.59
CA ASN A 313 -35.06 -4.63 -15.02
C ASN A 313 -33.85 -3.95 -15.70
N GLU A 314 -33.07 -3.15 -14.98
CA GLU A 314 -32.00 -2.34 -15.59
C GLU A 314 -30.63 -3.02 -15.47
N ASP A 315 -30.19 -3.38 -14.26
CA ASP A 315 -28.84 -3.91 -14.05
C ASP A 315 -28.78 -5.20 -13.20
N LYS A 316 -29.15 -6.32 -13.84
CA LYS A 316 -29.11 -7.65 -13.20
C LYS A 316 -27.74 -8.03 -12.65
N THR A 317 -26.66 -7.56 -13.27
CA THR A 317 -25.28 -7.85 -12.87
C THR A 317 -24.90 -7.13 -11.57
N LEU A 318 -25.25 -5.85 -11.43
CA LEU A 318 -25.01 -5.09 -10.21
C LEU A 318 -25.86 -5.66 -9.07
N LEU A 319 -27.14 -5.93 -9.33
CA LEU A 319 -28.05 -6.52 -8.35
C LEU A 319 -27.55 -7.87 -7.83
N ALA A 320 -27.10 -8.76 -8.72
CA ALA A 320 -26.50 -10.05 -8.34
C ALA A 320 -25.23 -9.86 -7.49
N SER A 321 -24.41 -8.85 -7.80
CA SER A 321 -23.20 -8.50 -7.04
C SER A 321 -23.53 -7.95 -5.66
N CYS A 322 -24.56 -7.13 -5.52
CA CYS A 322 -25.06 -6.64 -4.24
C CYS A 322 -25.53 -7.79 -3.35
N TYR A 323 -26.38 -8.69 -3.88
CA TYR A 323 -26.82 -9.88 -3.14
C TYR A 323 -25.64 -10.75 -2.71
N TYR A 324 -24.70 -11.03 -3.62
CA TYR A 324 -23.52 -11.82 -3.28
C TYR A 324 -22.70 -11.19 -2.14
N ASN A 325 -22.39 -9.89 -2.22
CA ASN A 325 -21.55 -9.23 -1.23
C ASN A 325 -22.27 -8.94 0.10
N ARG A 326 -23.59 -8.70 0.09
CA ARG A 326 -24.41 -8.64 1.30
C ARG A 326 -24.48 -10.01 1.98
N GLY A 327 -24.64 -11.07 1.18
CA GLY A 327 -24.57 -12.46 1.66
C GLY A 327 -23.22 -12.79 2.30
N LEU A 328 -22.12 -12.30 1.75
CA LEU A 328 -20.80 -12.38 2.40
C LEU A 328 -20.82 -11.67 3.77
N SER A 329 -21.32 -10.44 3.84
CA SER A 329 -21.40 -9.68 5.11
C SER A 329 -22.24 -10.41 6.17
N HIS A 330 -23.37 -10.99 5.79
CA HIS A 330 -24.18 -11.86 6.67
C HIS A 330 -23.44 -13.13 7.08
N TYR A 331 -22.70 -13.75 6.17
CA TYR A 331 -21.93 -14.96 6.46
C TYR A 331 -20.86 -14.71 7.53
N TYR A 332 -20.12 -13.59 7.44
CA TYR A 332 -19.08 -13.25 8.43
C TYR A 332 -19.66 -12.79 9.76
N SER A 333 -20.78 -12.08 9.76
CA SER A 333 -21.52 -11.73 10.98
C SER A 333 -22.30 -12.92 11.60
N ASN A 334 -22.13 -14.13 11.05
CA ASN A 334 -22.78 -15.38 11.50
C ASN A 334 -24.32 -15.40 11.33
N ALA A 335 -24.88 -14.49 10.53
CA ALA A 335 -26.29 -14.50 10.10
C ALA A 335 -26.48 -15.47 8.91
N LEU A 336 -26.29 -16.77 9.16
CA LEU A 336 -26.20 -17.78 8.09
C LEU A 336 -27.47 -17.93 7.24
N ASP A 337 -28.66 -17.70 7.82
CA ASP A 337 -29.93 -17.78 7.08
C ASP A 337 -30.06 -16.66 6.04
N HIS A 338 -29.82 -15.42 6.45
CA HIS A 338 -29.81 -14.26 5.57
C HIS A 338 -28.72 -14.39 4.48
N ALA A 339 -27.53 -14.89 4.86
CA ALA A 339 -26.46 -15.14 3.90
C ALA A 339 -26.88 -16.13 2.79
N LEU A 340 -27.56 -17.20 3.19
CA LEU A 340 -28.02 -18.24 2.29
C LEU A 340 -29.10 -17.72 1.33
N GLU A 341 -30.06 -16.95 1.85
CA GLU A 341 -31.08 -16.30 1.05
C GLU A 341 -30.46 -15.40 -0.02
N ASP A 342 -29.51 -14.55 0.39
CA ASP A 342 -28.80 -13.63 -0.51
C ASP A 342 -28.00 -14.37 -1.59
N PHE A 343 -27.26 -15.43 -1.23
CA PHE A 343 -26.53 -16.22 -2.24
C PHE A 343 -27.48 -16.94 -3.20
N LEU A 344 -28.62 -17.46 -2.71
CA LEU A 344 -29.63 -18.05 -3.59
C LEU A 344 -30.23 -17.01 -4.54
N ASN A 345 -30.56 -15.82 -4.05
CA ASN A 345 -31.06 -14.72 -4.87
C ASN A 345 -30.03 -14.30 -5.93
N CYS A 346 -28.74 -14.26 -5.58
CA CYS A 346 -27.66 -14.08 -6.54
C CYS A 346 -27.69 -15.16 -7.64
N THR A 347 -27.77 -16.45 -7.28
CA THR A 347 -27.81 -17.54 -8.28
C THR A 347 -29.05 -17.55 -9.17
N LYS A 348 -30.19 -17.04 -8.69
CA LYS A 348 -31.41 -16.87 -9.50
C LYS A 348 -31.23 -15.81 -10.58
N LEU A 349 -30.48 -14.74 -10.29
CA LEU A 349 -30.21 -13.65 -11.23
C LEU A 349 -29.10 -14.02 -12.22
N GLN A 350 -27.99 -14.54 -11.70
CA GLN A 350 -26.83 -14.92 -12.48
C GLN A 350 -26.16 -16.15 -11.86
N GLN A 351 -26.02 -17.21 -12.65
CA GLN A 351 -25.31 -18.40 -12.19
C GLN A 351 -23.83 -18.08 -11.98
N ASN A 352 -23.39 -18.10 -10.72
CA ASN A 352 -22.03 -17.76 -10.32
C ASN A 352 -21.42 -18.90 -9.48
N ILE A 353 -20.23 -19.38 -9.89
CA ILE A 353 -19.50 -20.45 -9.20
C ILE A 353 -19.15 -20.04 -7.76
N ASP A 354 -18.80 -18.78 -7.54
CA ASP A 354 -18.44 -18.28 -6.22
C ASP A 354 -19.65 -18.24 -5.29
N ALA A 355 -20.82 -17.86 -5.79
CA ALA A 355 -22.07 -17.96 -5.02
C ALA A 355 -22.38 -19.42 -4.63
N LEU A 356 -22.22 -20.38 -5.55
CA LEU A 356 -22.40 -21.82 -5.24
C LEU A 356 -21.42 -22.32 -4.18
N LYS A 357 -20.15 -21.89 -4.24
CA LYS A 357 -19.14 -22.20 -3.22
C LYS A 357 -19.54 -21.64 -1.86
N MET A 358 -20.03 -20.40 -1.81
CA MET A 358 -20.47 -19.77 -0.57
C MET A 358 -21.74 -20.41 -0.01
N ILE A 359 -22.69 -20.84 -0.84
CA ILE A 359 -23.85 -21.64 -0.41
C ILE A 359 -23.39 -22.95 0.25
N ALA A 360 -22.47 -23.68 -0.39
CA ALA A 360 -21.92 -24.91 0.18
C ALA A 360 -21.14 -24.66 1.49
N ALA A 361 -20.42 -23.54 1.60
CA ALA A 361 -19.75 -23.15 2.84
C ALA A 361 -20.75 -22.82 3.96
N THR A 362 -21.85 -22.13 3.61
CA THR A 362 -22.92 -21.76 4.54
C THR A 362 -23.65 -22.98 5.08
N TYR A 363 -24.08 -23.90 4.21
CA TYR A 363 -24.64 -25.19 4.64
C TYR A 363 -23.66 -26.01 5.49
N GLY A 364 -22.36 -25.94 5.18
CA GLY A 364 -21.31 -26.53 6.00
C GLY A 364 -21.30 -25.97 7.43
N ARG A 365 -21.35 -24.65 7.60
CA ARG A 365 -21.42 -24.00 8.93
C ARG A 365 -22.72 -24.28 9.66
N LYS A 366 -23.83 -24.47 8.94
CA LYS A 366 -25.13 -24.86 9.52
C LYS A 366 -25.20 -26.34 9.92
N GLY A 367 -24.23 -27.17 9.53
CA GLY A 367 -24.25 -28.61 9.80
C GLY A 367 -25.16 -29.42 8.85
N CYS A 368 -25.38 -28.93 7.63
CA CYS A 368 -26.22 -29.55 6.59
C CYS A 368 -25.35 -30.21 5.50
N PRO A 369 -24.82 -31.44 5.69
CA PRO A 369 -23.84 -32.04 4.80
C PRO A 369 -24.42 -32.49 3.45
N LYS A 370 -25.72 -32.80 3.38
CA LYS A 370 -26.37 -33.27 2.15
C LYS A 370 -26.41 -32.15 1.11
N GLU A 371 -26.98 -31.02 1.49
CA GLU A 371 -27.10 -29.79 0.70
C GLU A 371 -25.70 -29.26 0.37
N GLN A 372 -24.79 -29.24 1.34
CA GLN A 372 -23.39 -28.89 1.09
C GLN A 372 -22.79 -29.74 -0.04
N SER A 373 -22.96 -31.07 -0.01
CA SER A 373 -22.40 -31.96 -1.03
C SER A 373 -23.01 -31.72 -2.41
N GLU A 374 -24.28 -31.35 -2.46
CA GLU A 374 -25.01 -31.05 -3.68
C GLU A 374 -24.48 -29.78 -4.34
N TYR A 375 -24.40 -28.67 -3.60
CA TYR A 375 -23.87 -27.41 -4.12
C TYR A 375 -22.38 -27.51 -4.49
N LYS A 376 -21.59 -28.33 -3.77
CA LYS A 376 -20.22 -28.66 -4.20
C LYS A 376 -20.19 -29.37 -5.55
N LYS A 377 -21.11 -30.32 -5.80
CA LYS A 377 -21.23 -30.99 -7.10
C LYS A 377 -21.64 -30.01 -8.18
N GLN A 378 -22.64 -29.15 -7.94
CA GLN A 378 -23.09 -28.12 -8.89
C GLN A 378 -21.94 -27.18 -9.29
N ALA A 379 -21.15 -26.69 -8.33
CA ALA A 379 -19.97 -25.87 -8.63
C ALA A 379 -18.90 -26.62 -9.43
N LYS A 380 -18.66 -27.91 -9.15
CA LYS A 380 -17.74 -28.75 -9.94
C LYS A 380 -18.24 -29.04 -11.35
N LEU A 381 -19.55 -29.16 -11.53
CA LEU A 381 -20.16 -29.33 -12.86
C LEU A 381 -19.95 -28.08 -13.72
N MET A 382 -20.04 -26.89 -13.12
CA MET A 382 -19.74 -25.62 -13.80
C MET A 382 -18.26 -25.49 -14.15
N ASN A 383 -17.36 -25.86 -13.22
CA ASN A 383 -15.93 -25.88 -13.48
C ASN A 383 -15.26 -27.04 -12.71
N PRO A 384 -14.77 -28.09 -13.40
CA PRO A 384 -14.13 -29.25 -12.76
C PRO A 384 -12.90 -28.92 -11.93
N LEU A 385 -12.21 -27.80 -12.21
CA LEU A 385 -11.02 -27.35 -11.50
C LEU A 385 -11.36 -26.54 -10.22
N THR A 386 -12.65 -26.43 -9.88
CA THR A 386 -13.07 -25.68 -8.69
C THR A 386 -12.53 -26.32 -7.42
N THR A 387 -11.71 -25.56 -6.69
CA THR A 387 -11.22 -25.94 -5.37
C THR A 387 -12.12 -25.38 -4.27
N PHE A 388 -12.40 -26.20 -3.27
CA PHE A 388 -13.09 -25.77 -2.05
C PHE A 388 -12.04 -25.61 -0.98
N VAL A 389 -11.60 -24.37 -0.79
CA VAL A 389 -10.74 -24.05 0.35
C VAL A 389 -11.63 -24.12 1.60
N SER A 390 -11.17 -24.79 2.66
CA SER A 390 -11.72 -24.59 4.00
C SER A 390 -11.38 -23.16 4.36
N VAL A 391 -12.29 -22.23 4.07
CA VAL A 391 -11.91 -20.83 4.09
C VAL A 391 -11.64 -20.43 5.53
N PHE A 392 -10.36 -20.37 5.89
CA PHE A 392 -9.90 -19.83 7.16
C PHE A 392 -9.93 -18.32 6.97
N HIS A 393 -11.00 -17.70 7.46
CA HIS A 393 -11.27 -16.32 7.15
C HIS A 393 -10.66 -15.41 8.22
N TYR A 394 -9.48 -14.86 7.96
CA TYR A 394 -8.87 -13.81 8.78
C TYR A 394 -9.71 -12.52 8.85
N ARG A 395 -10.80 -12.41 8.07
CA ARG A 395 -11.61 -11.20 7.91
C ARG A 395 -12.55 -10.90 9.09
N LEU A 396 -12.42 -11.56 10.23
CA LEU A 396 -13.36 -11.40 11.35
C LEU A 396 -13.03 -10.26 12.31
N LEU A 397 -11.87 -9.63 12.19
CA LEU A 397 -11.42 -8.61 13.13
C LEU A 397 -11.40 -7.24 12.46
N ASP A 398 -11.87 -6.23 13.18
CA ASP A 398 -11.66 -4.82 12.85
C ASP A 398 -10.16 -4.45 12.97
N GLU A 399 -9.81 -3.26 12.47
CA GLU A 399 -8.41 -2.80 12.47
C GLU A 399 -7.83 -2.72 13.88
N ASN A 400 -8.58 -2.25 14.90
CA ASN A 400 -8.06 -2.13 16.26
C ASN A 400 -7.79 -3.51 16.90
N SER A 401 -8.74 -4.43 16.77
CA SER A 401 -8.55 -5.82 17.21
C SER A 401 -7.39 -6.49 16.49
N THR A 402 -7.21 -6.19 15.21
CA THR A 402 -6.08 -6.68 14.42
C THR A 402 -4.75 -6.12 14.92
N HIS A 403 -4.67 -4.82 15.19
CA HIS A 403 -3.48 -4.19 15.77
C HIS A 403 -3.13 -4.81 17.13
N LEU A 404 -4.12 -5.11 17.96
CA LEU A 404 -3.90 -5.79 19.23
C LEU A 404 -3.35 -7.22 19.02
N VAL A 405 -3.93 -8.01 18.11
CA VAL A 405 -3.37 -9.34 17.79
C VAL A 405 -1.95 -9.21 17.25
N PHE A 406 -1.70 -8.24 16.39
CA PHE A 406 -0.39 -8.01 15.78
C PHE A 406 0.66 -7.56 16.80
N SER A 407 0.31 -6.87 17.88
CA SER A 407 1.29 -6.48 18.90
C SER A 407 1.91 -7.67 19.62
N PHE A 408 1.20 -8.80 19.72
CA PHE A 408 1.73 -10.05 20.32
C PHE A 408 2.54 -10.91 19.34
N LEU A 409 2.52 -10.61 18.03
CA LEU A 409 3.24 -11.41 17.05
C LEU A 409 4.70 -10.95 16.93
N PRO A 410 5.66 -11.88 16.71
CA PRO A 410 7.01 -11.49 16.33
C PRO A 410 7.01 -10.87 14.92
N ILE A 411 8.00 -10.01 14.64
CA ILE A 411 8.04 -9.23 13.40
C ILE A 411 8.10 -10.11 12.16
N HIS A 412 8.80 -11.24 12.21
CA HIS A 412 8.83 -12.18 11.09
C HIS A 412 7.44 -12.71 10.72
N SER A 413 6.55 -12.91 11.71
CA SER A 413 5.18 -13.34 11.47
C SER A 413 4.36 -12.21 10.83
N LEU A 414 4.56 -10.97 11.28
CA LEU A 414 3.96 -9.79 10.65
C LEU A 414 4.41 -9.62 9.20
N MET A 415 5.70 -9.84 8.92
CA MET A 415 6.23 -9.80 7.55
C MET A 415 5.63 -10.89 6.66
N LEU A 416 5.41 -12.10 7.20
CA LEU A 416 4.74 -13.18 6.48
C LEU A 416 3.26 -12.83 6.19
N VAL A 417 2.55 -12.31 7.18
CA VAL A 417 1.16 -11.84 7.03
C VAL A 417 1.08 -10.71 6.00
N GLY A 418 1.97 -9.72 6.08
CA GLY A 418 2.09 -8.64 5.11
C GLY A 418 2.50 -9.09 3.71
N GLY A 419 3.11 -10.27 3.57
CA GLY A 419 3.41 -10.88 2.28
C GLY A 419 2.18 -11.41 1.54
N THR A 420 1.02 -11.54 2.20
CA THR A 420 -0.18 -12.15 1.60
C THR A 420 -0.97 -11.19 0.71
N CYS A 421 -1.18 -9.95 1.14
CA CYS A 421 -1.81 -8.90 0.34
C CYS A 421 -1.44 -7.50 0.83
N ARG A 422 -1.75 -6.47 0.02
CA ARG A 422 -1.42 -5.07 0.32
C ARG A 422 -2.05 -4.56 1.63
N TYR A 423 -3.31 -4.90 1.89
CA TYR A 423 -4.00 -4.52 3.13
C TYR A 423 -3.27 -5.01 4.38
N TRP A 424 -2.96 -6.31 4.42
CA TRP A 424 -2.23 -6.90 5.54
C TRP A 424 -0.83 -6.33 5.69
N ARG A 425 -0.20 -5.96 4.58
CA ARG A 425 1.10 -5.29 4.60
C ARG A 425 0.98 -3.96 5.31
N GLU A 426 0.01 -3.13 4.93
CA GLU A 426 -0.19 -1.81 5.49
C GLU A 426 -0.46 -1.87 7.00
N LEU A 427 -1.40 -2.72 7.43
CA LEU A 427 -1.71 -2.93 8.85
C LEU A 427 -0.50 -3.45 9.64
N ALA A 428 0.25 -4.40 9.08
CA ALA A 428 1.44 -4.93 9.72
C ALA A 428 2.54 -3.87 9.85
N THR A 429 2.76 -3.03 8.83
CA THR A 429 3.74 -1.95 8.88
C THR A 429 3.33 -0.85 9.85
N GLN A 430 2.05 -0.47 9.88
CA GLN A 430 1.52 0.48 10.84
C GLN A 430 1.61 -0.05 12.28
N ASN A 431 1.37 -1.35 12.49
CA ASN A 431 1.56 -1.97 13.79
C ASN A 431 3.01 -1.85 14.28
N VAL A 432 4.00 -2.10 13.41
CA VAL A 432 5.43 -1.96 13.77
C VAL A 432 5.77 -0.51 14.17
N VAL A 433 5.21 0.47 13.47
CA VAL A 433 5.34 1.91 13.79
C VAL A 433 4.73 2.25 15.16
N GLN A 434 3.63 1.61 15.52
CA GLN A 434 2.94 1.84 16.80
C GLN A 434 3.60 1.13 18.00
N ARG A 435 4.57 0.24 17.78
CA ARG A 435 5.23 -0.47 18.89
C ARG A 435 6.07 0.50 19.73
N PRO A 436 6.11 0.29 21.06
CA PRO A 436 6.91 1.13 21.97
C PRO A 436 8.41 1.02 21.69
N TYR A 437 8.87 -0.12 21.17
CA TYR A 437 10.26 -0.35 20.78
C TYR A 437 10.35 -1.35 19.61
N LEU A 438 11.46 -1.28 18.87
CA LEU A 438 11.81 -2.25 17.85
C LEU A 438 12.99 -3.11 18.33
N GLU A 439 12.77 -4.40 18.53
CA GLU A 439 13.84 -5.36 18.83
C GLU A 439 14.45 -5.93 17.56
N ILE A 440 15.72 -5.62 17.32
CA ILE A 440 16.54 -6.21 16.27
C ILE A 440 17.17 -7.46 16.85
N SER A 441 16.50 -8.59 16.63
CA SER A 441 17.00 -9.91 16.97
C SER A 441 16.68 -11.00 15.96
N TYR A 442 17.48 -12.06 15.95
CA TYR A 442 17.30 -13.20 15.05
C TYR A 442 15.93 -13.85 15.25
N ASN A 443 15.54 -14.07 16.50
CA ASN A 443 14.26 -14.71 16.84
C ASN A 443 13.06 -13.83 16.46
N ASN A 444 13.18 -12.51 16.62
CA ASN A 444 12.10 -11.61 16.28
C ASN A 444 11.96 -11.43 14.76
N LEU A 445 13.07 -11.32 14.02
CA LEU A 445 13.09 -10.96 12.60
C LEU A 445 13.14 -12.13 11.62
N ILE A 446 13.57 -13.33 12.06
CA ILE A 446 13.72 -14.49 11.17
C ILE A 446 13.08 -15.74 11.80
N ASN A 447 12.09 -16.30 11.11
CA ASN A 447 11.51 -17.58 11.52
C ASN A 447 12.49 -18.73 11.30
N ASN A 448 12.97 -19.34 12.39
CA ASN A 448 13.89 -20.47 12.40
C ASN A 448 15.15 -20.21 11.55
N VAL A 449 16.06 -19.40 12.10
CA VAL A 449 17.26 -18.90 11.40
C VAL A 449 18.11 -20.03 10.84
N GLN A 450 18.35 -21.09 11.62
CA GLN A 450 19.15 -22.24 11.21
C GLN A 450 18.59 -22.88 9.93
N LYS A 451 17.28 -23.17 9.91
CA LYS A 451 16.62 -23.75 8.74
C LYS A 451 16.65 -22.82 7.53
N GLN A 452 16.55 -21.50 7.74
CA GLN A 452 16.64 -20.53 6.65
C GLN A 452 18.05 -20.44 6.07
N VAL A 453 19.09 -20.51 6.91
CA VAL A 453 20.49 -20.58 6.47
C VAL A 453 20.75 -21.86 5.68
N GLU A 454 20.30 -23.00 6.19
CA GLU A 454 20.40 -24.27 5.47
C GLU A 454 19.73 -24.18 4.10
N LYS A 455 18.49 -23.67 4.05
CA LYS A 455 17.74 -23.49 2.81
C LYS A 455 18.40 -22.49 1.85
N ALA A 456 18.95 -21.40 2.38
CA ALA A 456 19.61 -20.37 1.57
C ALA A 456 20.93 -20.87 0.96
N ASN A 457 21.55 -21.88 1.57
CA ASN A 457 22.77 -22.54 1.11
C ASN A 457 22.51 -23.85 0.34
N GLN A 458 21.25 -24.29 0.23
CA GLN A 458 20.86 -25.38 -0.66
C GLN A 458 20.91 -24.90 -2.12
N SER A 459 21.87 -25.39 -2.88
CA SER A 459 21.98 -25.09 -4.31
C SER A 459 21.02 -25.95 -5.14
N SER A 460 20.27 -25.29 -6.03
CA SER A 460 19.45 -25.95 -7.04
C SER A 460 20.33 -26.72 -8.04
N LEU A 461 19.76 -27.73 -8.71
CA LEU A 461 20.49 -28.51 -9.72
C LEU A 461 21.04 -27.62 -10.85
N LYS A 462 20.32 -26.54 -11.18
CA LYS A 462 20.74 -25.53 -12.15
C LYS A 462 21.93 -24.71 -11.65
N GLU A 463 21.93 -24.30 -10.38
CA GLU A 463 23.05 -23.57 -9.79
C GLU A 463 24.30 -24.45 -9.71
N LYS A 464 24.16 -25.71 -9.32
CA LYS A 464 25.28 -26.67 -9.25
C LYS A 464 25.93 -26.92 -10.62
N LEU A 465 25.13 -26.90 -11.70
CA LEU A 465 25.60 -27.25 -13.05
C LEU A 465 26.05 -26.04 -13.89
N PHE A 466 25.47 -24.86 -13.66
CA PHE A 466 25.62 -23.72 -14.59
C PHE A 466 25.97 -22.39 -13.93
N LEU A 467 26.10 -22.34 -12.59
CA LEU A 467 26.49 -21.13 -11.88
C LEU A 467 27.69 -21.42 -10.95
N PRO A 468 28.60 -20.46 -10.74
CA PRO A 468 29.65 -20.63 -9.74
C PRO A 468 29.05 -20.81 -8.34
N SER A 469 29.69 -21.63 -7.50
CA SER A 469 29.21 -21.89 -6.14
C SER A 469 29.02 -20.58 -5.37
N PRO A 470 27.81 -20.29 -4.85
CA PRO A 470 27.58 -19.10 -4.04
C PRO A 470 28.43 -19.16 -2.76
N ALA A 471 28.80 -17.99 -2.23
CA ALA A 471 29.39 -17.89 -0.91
C ALA A 471 28.39 -18.40 0.13
N TYR A 472 28.88 -19.06 1.18
CA TYR A 472 28.03 -19.53 2.27
C TYR A 472 27.40 -18.32 2.96
N LYS A 473 26.06 -18.26 2.96
CA LYS A 473 25.30 -17.19 3.60
C LYS A 473 25.28 -17.41 5.11
N THR A 474 25.65 -16.40 5.88
CA THR A 474 25.63 -16.42 7.35
C THR A 474 24.28 -15.95 7.90
N ASN A 475 24.09 -16.04 9.22
CA ASN A 475 22.93 -15.46 9.89
C ASN A 475 22.89 -13.93 9.68
N ASP A 476 24.04 -13.26 9.75
CA ASP A 476 24.16 -11.80 9.54
C ASP A 476 23.73 -11.38 8.14
N ASP A 477 24.04 -12.19 7.11
CA ASP A 477 23.60 -11.93 5.74
C ASP A 477 22.07 -11.95 5.63
N LEU A 478 21.42 -12.92 6.27
CA LEU A 478 19.96 -13.02 6.30
C LEU A 478 19.34 -11.84 7.05
N LEU A 479 19.90 -11.47 8.21
CA LEU A 479 19.45 -10.33 8.99
C LEU A 479 19.58 -9.03 8.19
N GLY A 480 20.71 -8.82 7.52
CA GLY A 480 20.94 -7.66 6.65
C GLY A 480 19.98 -7.60 5.45
N ILE A 481 19.51 -8.74 4.93
CA ILE A 481 18.46 -8.78 3.90
C ILE A 481 17.10 -8.37 4.49
N VAL A 482 16.72 -8.92 5.64
CA VAL A 482 15.44 -8.61 6.30
C VAL A 482 15.36 -7.12 6.64
N LEU A 483 16.41 -6.56 7.24
CA LEU A 483 16.50 -5.14 7.60
C LEU A 483 16.45 -4.20 6.37
N SER A 484 16.85 -4.69 5.19
CA SER A 484 16.73 -3.94 3.94
C SER A 484 15.34 -3.98 3.29
N ALA A 485 14.40 -4.73 3.86
CA ALA A 485 13.05 -4.84 3.30
C ALA A 485 12.31 -3.50 3.37
N SER A 486 11.51 -3.19 2.34
CA SER A 486 10.62 -2.02 2.30
C SER A 486 9.46 -2.11 3.31
N PHE A 487 9.38 -3.19 4.07
CA PHE A 487 8.45 -3.33 5.19
C PHE A 487 8.74 -2.31 6.31
N PHE A 488 9.99 -1.87 6.45
CA PHE A 488 10.40 -0.93 7.50
C PHE A 488 10.40 0.55 7.05
N ASP A 489 9.97 0.87 5.83
CA ASP A 489 10.05 2.23 5.28
C ASP A 489 9.23 3.26 6.07
N LEU A 490 8.09 2.86 6.64
CA LEU A 490 7.31 3.74 7.53
C LEU A 490 7.97 3.92 8.90
N TYR A 491 8.57 2.86 9.45
CA TYR A 491 9.31 2.93 10.71
C TYR A 491 10.55 3.83 10.59
N ASP A 492 11.19 3.83 9.43
CA ASP A 492 12.33 4.70 9.12
C ASP A 492 12.02 6.19 9.26
N GLN A 493 10.80 6.61 8.93
CA GLN A 493 10.37 8.01 8.93
C GLN A 493 10.01 8.53 10.32
N GLN A 494 9.87 7.67 11.33
CA GLN A 494 9.57 8.10 12.70
C GLN A 494 10.73 8.89 13.32
N GLU A 495 10.40 9.87 14.17
CA GLU A 495 11.35 10.54 15.04
C GLU A 495 11.25 9.99 16.47
N ASN A 496 12.34 10.11 17.24
CA ASN A 496 12.42 9.72 18.65
C ASN A 496 12.14 8.23 18.90
N LYS A 497 12.79 7.37 18.11
CA LYS A 497 12.59 5.91 18.18
C LYS A 497 13.25 5.30 19.41
N THR A 498 12.66 4.21 19.89
CA THR A 498 13.28 3.30 20.85
C THR A 498 13.69 2.01 20.13
N VAL A 499 14.97 1.67 20.18
CA VAL A 499 15.51 0.48 19.50
C VAL A 499 16.23 -0.41 20.50
N VAL A 500 15.96 -1.71 20.44
CA VAL A 500 16.65 -2.75 21.20
C VAL A 500 17.54 -3.55 20.25
N LEU A 501 18.85 -3.38 20.36
CA LEU A 501 19.87 -4.08 19.59
C LEU A 501 20.41 -5.27 20.39
N LYS A 502 19.93 -6.47 20.07
CA LYS A 502 20.51 -7.74 20.57
C LYS A 502 21.50 -8.34 19.57
N GLU A 503 21.26 -8.11 18.27
CA GLU A 503 22.14 -8.52 17.20
C GLU A 503 22.41 -7.36 16.25
N TYR A 504 23.64 -7.30 15.75
CA TYR A 504 24.06 -6.32 14.77
C TYR A 504 24.96 -7.03 13.76
N PRO A 505 24.61 -7.04 12.46
CA PRO A 505 25.40 -7.69 11.43
C PRO A 505 26.71 -6.92 11.25
N SER A 506 27.72 -7.32 12.02
CA SER A 506 29.10 -6.91 11.80
C SER A 506 29.60 -7.61 10.55
N TRP A 507 30.26 -6.87 9.65
CA TRP A 507 30.96 -7.50 8.54
C TRP A 507 31.95 -8.51 9.10
N PRO A 508 32.05 -9.73 8.54
CA PRO A 508 33.11 -10.62 8.96
C PRO A 508 34.43 -9.89 8.68
N TYR A 509 35.31 -9.86 9.68
CA TYR A 509 36.69 -9.34 9.62
C TYR A 509 37.58 -10.13 8.62
N PHE A 510 37.06 -10.47 7.45
CA PHE A 510 37.91 -10.87 6.33
C PHE A 510 38.53 -9.61 5.75
N TYR A 511 39.80 -9.42 6.11
CA TYR A 511 40.72 -8.48 5.50
C TYR A 511 40.45 -8.33 3.98
N ASN A 512 40.22 -7.09 3.53
CA ASN A 512 40.31 -6.62 2.14
C ASN A 512 39.04 -6.58 1.25
N SER A 513 37.82 -6.57 1.80
CA SER A 513 36.68 -6.03 1.03
C SER A 513 36.62 -4.51 1.21
N PRO A 514 36.57 -3.69 0.13
CA PRO A 514 36.43 -2.25 0.28
C PRO A 514 35.11 -1.95 1.02
N PRO A 515 35.05 -0.91 1.87
CA PRO A 515 33.83 -0.50 2.54
C PRO A 515 32.79 -0.14 1.48
N CYS A 516 31.87 -1.05 1.19
CA CYS A 516 30.65 -0.69 0.49
C CYS A 516 29.86 0.22 1.43
N GLU A 517 29.47 1.40 0.94
CA GLU A 517 28.77 2.45 1.66
C GLU A 517 27.64 1.90 2.56
N GLY A 518 27.80 2.04 3.88
CA GLY A 518 26.75 1.88 4.90
C GLY A 518 26.43 0.43 5.31
N SER A 519 26.52 0.14 6.62
CA SER A 519 25.81 -1.00 7.19
C SER A 519 24.31 -0.87 6.86
N ARG A 520 23.65 -1.96 6.49
CA ARG A 520 22.19 -1.96 6.20
C ARG A 520 21.36 -1.64 7.45
N CYS A 521 21.96 -1.69 8.64
CA CYS A 521 21.36 -1.33 9.92
C CYS A 521 21.31 0.18 10.20
N ASN A 522 22.10 0.98 9.49
CA ASN A 522 22.15 2.44 9.67
C ASN A 522 20.78 3.11 9.65
N ARG A 523 19.82 2.58 8.87
CA ARG A 523 18.47 3.15 8.76
C ARG A 523 17.71 3.16 10.10
N PHE A 524 17.92 2.13 10.93
CA PHE A 524 17.27 2.00 12.24
C PHE A 524 17.97 2.83 13.31
N LEU A 525 19.24 3.16 13.12
CA LEU A 525 20.05 4.00 14.01
C LEU A 525 19.90 5.51 13.76
N LYS A 526 18.95 5.92 12.92
CA LYS A 526 18.61 7.32 12.67
C LYS A 526 17.51 7.80 13.61
N SER A 527 17.69 9.02 14.15
CA SER A 527 16.69 9.72 14.96
C SER A 527 16.21 8.95 16.21
N ILE A 528 17.10 8.19 16.85
CA ILE A 528 16.83 7.45 18.08
C ILE A 528 16.82 8.41 19.29
N SER A 529 15.85 8.22 20.19
CA SER A 529 15.77 8.88 21.50
C SER A 529 16.34 8.00 22.63
N THR A 530 16.01 6.71 22.60
CA THR A 530 16.44 5.71 23.59
C THR A 530 17.00 4.47 22.89
N LEU A 531 18.19 4.04 23.29
CA LEU A 531 18.87 2.89 22.70
C LEU A 531 19.15 1.84 23.77
N TYR A 532 18.68 0.62 23.57
CA TYR A 532 19.08 -0.56 24.35
C TYR A 532 20.07 -1.35 23.50
N VAL A 533 21.26 -1.64 24.01
CA VAL A 533 22.29 -2.39 23.28
C VAL A 533 22.88 -3.47 24.16
N ARG A 534 23.03 -4.67 23.58
CA ARG A 534 23.76 -5.76 24.22
C ARG A 534 25.25 -5.37 24.37
N TYR A 535 25.83 -5.64 25.52
CA TYR A 535 27.20 -5.25 25.90
C TYR A 535 28.23 -5.60 24.82
N ASP A 536 28.22 -6.85 24.30
CA ASP A 536 29.17 -7.31 23.27
C ASP A 536 29.16 -6.46 21.99
N LEU A 537 28.00 -5.86 21.65
CA LEU A 537 27.86 -5.06 20.43
C LEU A 537 28.43 -3.65 20.60
N ILE A 538 28.38 -3.10 21.82
CA ILE A 538 28.92 -1.78 22.12
C ILE A 538 30.44 -1.76 21.97
N LEU A 539 31.10 -2.88 22.25
CA LEU A 539 32.55 -3.04 22.08
C LEU A 539 32.98 -3.00 20.61
N SER A 540 32.05 -3.25 19.67
CA SER A 540 32.32 -2.99 18.26
C SER A 540 32.29 -1.48 18.01
N SER A 541 33.44 -0.90 17.67
CA SER A 541 33.58 0.56 17.44
C SER A 541 32.59 1.10 16.39
N SER A 542 32.12 0.24 15.49
CA SER A 542 31.14 0.58 14.45
C SER A 542 29.79 1.04 14.99
N VAL A 543 29.27 0.46 16.08
CA VAL A 543 27.90 0.77 16.53
C VAL A 543 27.84 2.17 17.15
N LEU A 544 28.76 2.49 18.06
CA LEU A 544 28.79 3.81 18.70
C LEU A 544 29.05 4.92 17.69
N ASP A 545 29.98 4.72 16.75
CA ASP A 545 30.27 5.70 15.70
C ASP A 545 29.06 5.91 14.77
N GLU A 546 28.30 4.85 14.43
CA GLU A 546 27.07 4.99 13.64
C GLU A 546 25.97 5.75 14.39
N VAL A 547 25.76 5.45 15.67
CA VAL A 547 24.77 6.15 16.51
C VAL A 547 25.14 7.63 16.66
N LEU A 548 26.43 7.94 16.85
CA LEU A 548 26.90 9.33 16.93
C LEU A 548 26.64 10.11 15.63
N ASN A 549 26.93 9.50 14.48
CA ASN A 549 26.75 10.15 13.19
C ASN A 549 25.28 10.36 12.82
N HIS A 550 24.38 9.46 13.24
CA HIS A 550 22.99 9.44 12.77
C HIS A 550 21.94 9.80 13.82
N SER A 551 22.30 9.80 15.11
CA SER A 551 21.40 10.05 16.25
C SER A 551 22.02 10.99 17.29
N PRO A 552 22.31 12.26 16.95
CA PRO A 552 22.84 13.25 17.90
C PRO A 552 21.85 13.64 19.01
N ARG A 553 20.58 13.21 18.89
CA ARG A 553 19.50 13.48 19.86
C ARG A 553 19.29 12.37 20.89
N LEU A 554 20.16 11.35 20.94
CA LEU A 554 20.08 10.27 21.91
C LEU A 554 20.06 10.84 23.35
N LYS A 555 19.02 10.49 24.12
CA LYS A 555 18.82 10.96 25.50
C LYS A 555 19.14 9.88 26.52
N GLU A 556 18.86 8.62 26.19
CA GLU A 556 18.99 7.49 27.09
C GLU A 556 19.70 6.32 26.40
N LEU A 557 20.71 5.76 27.07
CA LEU A 557 21.45 4.59 26.62
C LEU A 557 21.37 3.50 27.68
N VAL A 558 20.86 2.34 27.30
CA VAL A 558 20.74 1.17 28.16
C VAL A 558 21.69 0.09 27.64
N ILE A 559 22.62 -0.32 28.49
CA ILE A 559 23.58 -1.39 28.21
C ILE A 559 23.15 -2.59 29.02
N PHE A 560 22.90 -3.71 28.35
CA PHE A 560 22.51 -4.95 29.03
C PHE A 560 23.37 -6.13 28.58
N ASP A 561 23.53 -7.12 29.44
CA ASP A 561 24.19 -8.38 29.11
C ASP A 561 23.31 -9.55 29.58
N ASP A 562 23.21 -10.58 28.75
CA ASP A 562 22.46 -11.80 29.08
C ASP A 562 23.33 -12.78 29.90
N ARG A 563 24.66 -12.56 29.94
CA ARG A 563 25.62 -13.38 30.70
C ARG A 563 25.52 -13.11 32.20
N ASP A 564 25.81 -14.15 32.98
CA ASP A 564 25.76 -14.08 34.45
C ASP A 564 26.88 -13.21 35.05
N GLU A 565 28.04 -13.11 34.38
CA GLU A 565 29.18 -12.29 34.81
C GLU A 565 29.90 -11.69 33.60
N THR A 566 30.31 -10.42 33.71
CA THR A 566 31.01 -9.67 32.66
C THR A 566 32.23 -8.92 33.23
N SER A 567 33.35 -8.91 32.51
CA SER A 567 34.57 -8.21 32.93
C SER A 567 34.46 -6.69 32.73
N ILE A 568 35.01 -5.90 33.67
CA ILE A 568 34.97 -4.42 33.69
C ILE A 568 35.86 -3.80 32.60
N TYR A 569 36.94 -4.49 32.22
CA TYR A 569 38.01 -3.93 31.36
C TYR A 569 37.51 -3.37 30.03
N ASP A 570 36.42 -3.89 29.47
CA ASP A 570 35.93 -3.41 28.18
C ASP A 570 35.08 -2.14 28.30
N LEU A 571 34.46 -1.86 29.45
CA LEU A 571 33.68 -0.63 29.67
C LEU A 571 34.59 0.61 29.75
N ASP A 572 35.79 0.42 30.28
CA ASP A 572 36.84 1.43 30.39
C ASP A 572 37.33 1.95 29.02
N SER A 573 37.15 1.16 27.96
CA SER A 573 37.49 1.53 26.59
C SER A 573 36.46 2.43 25.89
N LEU A 574 35.28 2.61 26.49
CA LEU A 574 34.17 3.32 25.87
C LEU A 574 34.25 4.83 26.11
N ASP A 575 34.22 5.59 25.02
CA ASP A 575 34.22 7.05 25.04
C ASP A 575 32.84 7.61 24.71
N PHE A 576 32.05 7.91 25.75
CA PHE A 576 30.72 8.51 25.58
C PHE A 576 30.77 10.04 25.45
N SER A 577 31.93 10.68 25.57
CA SER A 577 32.06 12.15 25.56
C SER A 577 31.49 12.82 24.30
N LYS A 578 31.41 12.06 23.19
CA LYS A 578 30.88 12.52 21.90
C LYS A 578 29.34 12.66 21.90
N PHE A 579 28.62 12.11 22.88
CA PHE A 579 27.16 12.20 22.95
C PHE A 579 26.69 13.46 23.69
N LEU A 580 26.56 14.58 22.96
CA LEU A 580 26.26 15.90 23.53
C LEU A 580 24.89 16.05 24.21
N ARG A 581 23.95 15.11 24.02
CA ARG A 581 22.58 15.19 24.56
C ARG A 581 22.18 13.99 25.44
N LEU A 582 23.12 13.11 25.74
CA LEU A 582 22.88 11.92 26.55
C LEU A 582 22.69 12.33 28.01
N LYS A 583 21.49 12.15 28.53
CA LYS A 583 21.11 12.53 29.91
C LYS A 583 21.22 11.37 30.89
N LYS A 584 20.93 10.16 30.42
CA LYS A 584 20.80 8.96 31.26
C LYS A 584 21.52 7.77 30.64
N ILE A 585 22.29 7.06 31.46
CA ILE A 585 22.91 5.78 31.11
C ILE A 585 22.43 4.74 32.11
N ILE A 586 22.05 3.56 31.63
CA ILE A 586 21.65 2.45 32.47
C ILE A 586 22.53 1.24 32.18
N LEU A 587 23.14 0.68 33.22
CA LEU A 587 24.07 -0.44 33.17
C LEU A 587 23.44 -1.67 33.82
N TYR A 588 22.82 -2.52 32.99
CA TYR A 588 22.30 -3.83 33.34
C TYR A 588 23.31 -4.93 33.03
N VAL A 589 24.49 -4.80 33.62
CA VAL A 589 25.59 -5.73 33.44
C VAL A 589 26.12 -6.08 34.83
N ASN A 590 26.32 -7.37 35.08
CA ASN A 590 26.86 -7.85 36.35
C ASN A 590 28.39 -7.82 36.31
N TYR A 591 28.99 -6.78 36.89
CA TYR A 591 30.44 -6.62 36.91
C TYR A 591 31.05 -7.34 38.10
N ARG A 592 32.02 -8.21 37.82
CA ARG A 592 32.83 -8.84 38.86
C ARG A 592 34.06 -7.98 39.15
N ALA A 593 34.26 -7.62 40.41
CA ALA A 593 35.53 -7.06 40.87
C ALA A 593 36.56 -8.20 40.86
N GLU A 594 37.37 -8.30 39.80
CA GLU A 594 38.48 -9.25 39.79
C GLU A 594 39.59 -8.79 40.75
N GLU A 595 40.09 -9.72 41.58
CA GLU A 595 41.24 -9.52 42.47
C GLU A 595 42.56 -9.46 41.67
N TYR A 596 42.73 -8.50 40.76
CA TYR A 596 44.00 -8.31 40.05
C TYR A 596 44.59 -6.92 40.29
N SER A 597 45.56 -6.92 41.21
CA SER A 597 46.70 -6.01 41.40
C SER A 597 46.66 -4.62 40.75
N THR A 598 46.46 -3.59 41.59
CA THR A 598 47.37 -2.44 41.82
C THR A 598 48.08 -1.74 40.63
N GLN A 599 47.67 -1.91 39.38
CA GLN A 599 48.16 -1.09 38.27
C GLN A 599 47.20 0.08 38.08
N SER A 600 47.66 1.24 38.55
CA SER A 600 46.98 2.53 38.64
C SER A 600 46.70 3.21 37.29
N SER A 601 46.43 2.46 36.22
CA SER A 601 46.22 3.01 34.88
C SER A 601 45.21 2.25 34.03
N SER A 602 44.15 1.68 34.64
CA SER A 602 42.99 1.32 33.84
C SER A 602 42.39 2.61 33.25
N PRO A 603 42.05 2.61 31.95
CA PRO A 603 41.29 3.72 31.38
C PRO A 603 39.97 3.84 32.14
N ILE A 604 39.39 5.03 32.22
CA ILE A 604 38.13 5.24 32.95
C ILE A 604 37.14 5.72 31.90
N PRO A 605 35.90 5.19 31.87
CA PRO A 605 34.91 5.60 30.88
C PRO A 605 34.72 7.11 30.92
N LYS A 606 34.69 7.73 29.74
CA LYS A 606 34.49 9.18 29.61
C LYS A 606 33.02 9.47 29.44
N PHE A 607 32.39 10.04 30.45
CA PHE A 607 31.01 10.53 30.34
C PHE A 607 30.97 11.98 29.80
N PRO A 608 29.98 12.33 28.97
CA PRO A 608 29.75 13.71 28.58
C PRO A 608 29.17 14.51 29.75
N GLU A 609 29.45 15.82 29.78
CA GLU A 609 29.03 16.73 30.88
C GLU A 609 27.50 16.80 31.06
N CYS A 610 26.73 16.40 30.05
CA CYS A 610 25.28 16.41 30.05
C CYS A 610 24.62 15.19 30.71
N VAL A 611 25.39 14.18 31.13
CA VAL A 611 24.85 13.03 31.87
C VAL A 611 24.45 13.46 33.27
N GLU A 612 23.17 13.33 33.60
CA GLU A 612 22.62 13.67 34.90
C GLU A 612 22.55 12.45 35.83
N CYS A 613 22.33 11.26 35.26
CA CYS A 613 22.08 10.02 36.01
C CYS A 613 22.72 8.80 35.34
N VAL A 614 23.34 7.95 36.16
CA VAL A 614 23.80 6.60 35.80
C VAL A 614 23.13 5.59 36.74
N GLU A 615 22.28 4.74 36.19
CA GLU A 615 21.64 3.66 36.93
C GLU A 615 22.42 2.34 36.74
N TYR A 616 22.61 1.56 37.80
CA TYR A 616 23.42 0.34 37.75
C TYR A 616 22.87 -0.76 38.66
N LEU A 617 23.14 -2.02 38.34
CA LEU A 617 22.77 -3.17 39.18
C LEU A 617 23.53 -3.15 40.52
N VAL A 618 22.84 -3.48 41.62
CA VAL A 618 23.43 -3.50 42.98
C VAL A 618 24.71 -4.36 43.05
N THR A 619 24.76 -5.48 42.33
CA THR A 619 25.91 -6.38 42.30
C THR A 619 27.18 -5.72 41.73
N SER A 620 27.01 -4.72 40.87
CA SER A 620 28.10 -3.99 40.20
C SER A 620 28.64 -2.81 41.00
N LYS A 621 28.17 -2.60 42.23
CA LYS A 621 28.56 -1.46 43.06
C LYS A 621 30.05 -1.42 43.39
N GLU A 622 30.61 -2.54 43.83
CA GLU A 622 32.02 -2.64 44.22
C GLU A 622 32.94 -2.39 43.02
N ALA A 623 32.55 -2.93 41.87
CA ALA A 623 33.21 -2.74 40.58
C ALA A 623 33.26 -1.27 40.13
N LEU A 624 32.15 -0.53 40.26
CA LEU A 624 32.01 0.83 39.73
C LEU A 624 32.45 1.94 40.71
N GLN A 625 32.88 1.59 41.92
CA GLN A 625 33.16 2.56 42.97
C GLN A 625 34.24 3.59 42.59
N HIS A 626 35.28 3.15 41.87
CA HIS A 626 36.33 4.03 41.35
C HIS A 626 35.82 5.03 40.29
N VAL A 627 34.73 4.71 39.58
CA VAL A 627 34.08 5.61 38.61
C VAL A 627 33.28 6.69 39.34
N PHE A 628 32.61 6.33 40.45
CA PHE A 628 31.81 7.26 41.26
C PHE A 628 32.67 8.40 41.81
N GLU A 629 33.88 8.09 42.27
CA GLU A 629 34.83 9.06 42.82
C GLU A 629 35.29 10.10 41.78
N LYS A 630 35.33 9.74 40.50
CA LYS A 630 35.78 10.63 39.42
C LYS A 630 34.69 11.58 38.93
N TYR A 631 33.43 11.21 39.08
CA TYR A 631 32.28 11.96 38.54
C TYR A 631 31.28 12.38 39.63
N PRO A 632 31.66 13.27 40.56
CA PRO A 632 30.81 13.67 41.68
C PRO A 632 29.52 14.42 41.28
N ASN A 633 29.48 14.96 40.06
CA ASN A 633 28.33 15.69 39.53
C ASN A 633 27.24 14.77 38.94
N ILE A 634 27.53 13.47 38.77
CA ILE A 634 26.60 12.49 38.21
C ILE A 634 25.88 11.78 39.35
N LYS A 635 24.55 11.66 39.27
CA LYS A 635 23.78 10.84 40.23
C LYS A 635 23.92 9.37 39.88
N PHE A 636 24.49 8.58 40.79
CA PHE A 636 24.57 7.12 40.66
C PHE A 636 23.44 6.47 41.46
N GLN A 637 22.56 5.73 40.81
CA GLN A 637 21.37 5.11 41.42
C GLN A 637 21.38 3.58 41.25
N GLU A 638 21.12 2.87 42.34
CA GLU A 638 21.07 1.41 42.37
C GLU A 638 19.72 0.86 41.86
N ILE A 639 19.76 -0.15 40.99
CA ILE A 639 18.60 -0.89 40.48
C ILE A 639 18.54 -2.26 41.18
N LYS A 640 17.39 -2.56 41.82
CA LYS A 640 17.15 -3.78 42.59
C LYS A 640 16.57 -4.96 41.80
N GLU A 641 16.08 -4.72 40.58
CA GLU A 641 15.33 -5.72 39.81
C GLU A 641 16.23 -6.53 38.87
N ASP A 642 16.16 -7.85 38.99
CA ASP A 642 16.66 -8.80 37.99
C ASP A 642 15.80 -8.71 36.71
N TYR A 643 16.47 -8.56 35.57
CA TYR A 643 15.89 -8.34 34.24
C TYR A 643 15.22 -9.59 33.62
N SER A 644 14.45 -10.34 34.41
CA SER A 644 13.71 -11.52 33.95
C SER A 644 12.77 -11.23 32.79
N TYR A 645 12.22 -10.01 32.70
CA TYR A 645 11.31 -9.58 31.60
C TYR A 645 11.99 -9.35 30.23
N LEU A 646 13.32 -9.16 30.17
CA LEU A 646 14.06 -9.09 28.89
C LEU A 646 14.67 -10.44 28.46
N LYS A 647 14.91 -11.34 29.42
CA LYS A 647 15.42 -12.70 29.17
C LYS A 647 14.36 -13.60 28.50
N ASP A 648 13.09 -13.43 28.85
CA ASP A 648 12.00 -14.22 28.26
C ASP A 648 11.27 -13.47 27.15
N SER A 649 11.77 -13.55 25.92
CA SER A 649 10.98 -13.21 24.72
C SER A 649 9.95 -14.30 24.36
N THR A 650 9.62 -15.20 25.29
CA THR A 650 8.68 -16.32 25.10
C THR A 650 7.51 -16.31 26.09
N SER A 651 7.45 -15.39 27.06
CA SER A 651 6.44 -15.38 28.13
C SER A 651 5.73 -14.03 28.34
N VAL A 652 5.39 -13.30 27.27
CA VAL A 652 4.38 -12.22 27.31
C VAL A 652 3.39 -12.37 26.16
#